data_AF-A0A349BNY3-F1
#
_entry.id   AF-A0A349BNY3-F1
#
_cell.length_a   1.000
_cell.length_b   1.000
_cell.length_c   1.000
_cell.angle_alpha   90.00
_cell.angle_beta   90.00
_cell.angle_gamma   90.00
#
_symmetry.space_group_name_H-M   'P 1'
#
loop_
_entity.id
_entity.type
_entity.pdbx_description
1 polymer ?
#
loop_
_entity_poly.entity_id
_entity_poly.type
_entity_poly.pdbx_seq_one_letter_code
_entity_poly.pdbx_strand_id
1 'polypeptide(L)'
;MNSLKTVILTSVILLFSFATIAGFFYFKANKRMSAEIPVIKPGVAGDVVPASFKKSHNMGRVLFSDYTERSGIDFLHHQAEDVIDSLPQVMGSGVCMFDYNSDGNMDVYLVNGSGYTYYYGEKPWWYKPPANVLYRNNGNGRFTDVTKQAGVGHTGWGMGCAAADYNNDGYQDIYVTYYGKNILYKNNGNGTFMNVADKTGVDGKKEKWSTSAAWADYDNDGWLDLYVVNYIKFDKYMNPGEFNSAYQMPTNLLMNSKIYTGSANILFHNNKDGTFTDVTKKAGVEDSAGKGLGVIFCDLDNDGDADIYVVNDGARNVLFINNGNGAFTDIGGEAGVDTPLSGMGVAAGDYDNDGDFDIFATYPASETNILYRNMLNTLSNPPISNPPTPPFSKVGMKEVPPFSKGDKGGFAALFSEKDYELALSFKDVTVASGLGEDVSIGFFGWGTDMFDYDNDGYPDIFVANGNPNPDFDNPRTTVGQRNQLFRNNGSGIFTDVSGSSGDGLKIARSSRGATFGDIDNDGDIDIVVNNNNNYASVLRNDGGNSGNYLTIRLKGTKNNRDGIGAKVSLTAGSLVMLREVRAGSGYLSQNDTRLHFGMDEVEKADKILIQWPSGITQLIKDVAANQFITVTEGTDNFKIEEKKRTAFHDNFPPLEKTILTTLADPRPSKKIEAMRSLRDTTNEEIIDKAIEPVMMSLNNRDKDVRKEAADLLCKLLKDEQTILRTTMLRKRLAVVPLLKALDDPEADVRVSVVKALGYSESYRAIIPVADMLKDHDKDVRREAALALGWLKNTRGIEPLLEILRNINEYPSVRASALLSLVKLESDVTVSPLLEQLHGKDEKNKIRAMEVLQAALTEDETVLLNRKPFVQPLTELLNDPNTEIKCAAIKTITLIRDTSVVPLLISTLSDKSKEVRTDVIKGLGELRDKRATTVLVSLLNDKDEDIRLSVLKSLGLIIDKETIPVIFQIIKDKNENKTVRISALDALQQIDPFFWDKNSAQFIEDDLPEIRIEAIKGIGSLHEAQSADLLLHCLQNDKDNVVRKEVITALGYYKERKVVDSLISIIKSRNEEREIRFEAMASLVRIGDERAVIHIEGIARNSMDELRSDAEEALERFR
;
A
#
# COMPACT_ATOMS: atom_id res chain seq x y z
N MET A 1 40.01 24.09 -52.71
CA MET A 1 40.26 22.86 -51.92
C MET A 1 41.37 23.00 -50.87
N ASN A 2 42.41 23.82 -51.06
CA ASN A 2 43.44 24.01 -50.02
C ASN A 2 43.01 24.89 -48.84
N SER A 3 42.13 25.89 -49.01
CA SER A 3 41.68 26.73 -47.88
C SER A 3 40.75 26.00 -46.91
N LEU A 4 39.91 25.08 -47.39
CA LEU A 4 38.99 24.31 -46.55
C LEU A 4 39.73 23.25 -45.73
N LYS A 5 40.79 22.65 -46.29
CA LYS A 5 41.68 21.74 -45.54
C LYS A 5 42.45 22.47 -44.46
N THR A 6 42.91 23.71 -44.71
CA THR A 6 43.58 24.51 -43.69
C THR A 6 42.63 24.86 -42.55
N VAL A 7 41.40 25.32 -42.82
CA VAL A 7 40.43 25.67 -41.75
C VAL A 7 40.04 24.46 -40.90
N ILE A 8 39.80 23.30 -41.52
CA ILE A 8 39.48 22.08 -40.77
C ILE A 8 40.68 21.61 -39.94
N LEU A 9 41.91 21.70 -40.48
CA LEU A 9 43.11 21.34 -39.74
C LEU A 9 43.37 22.30 -38.57
N THR A 10 43.15 23.60 -38.74
CA THR A 10 43.29 24.58 -37.65
C THR A 10 42.25 24.36 -36.55
N SER A 11 40.99 24.05 -36.91
CA SER A 11 39.93 23.77 -35.94
C SER A 11 40.15 22.46 -35.18
N VAL A 12 40.66 21.41 -35.85
CA VAL A 12 40.99 20.14 -35.20
C VAL A 12 42.21 20.28 -34.29
N ILE A 13 43.21 21.09 -34.68
CA ILE A 13 44.37 21.39 -33.81
C ILE A 13 43.94 22.22 -32.60
N LEU A 14 43.03 23.19 -32.75
CA LEU A 14 42.48 23.97 -31.63
C LEU A 14 41.66 23.11 -30.65
N LEU A 15 40.84 22.19 -31.16
CA LEU A 15 40.08 21.23 -30.36
C LEU A 15 40.98 20.26 -29.60
N PHE A 16 42.02 19.72 -30.25
CA PHE A 16 42.99 18.87 -29.57
C PHE A 16 43.79 19.65 -28.52
N SER A 17 44.17 20.90 -28.81
CA SER A 17 44.90 21.77 -27.87
C SER A 17 44.06 22.05 -26.62
N PHE A 18 42.76 22.36 -26.78
CA PHE A 18 41.84 22.56 -25.66
C PHE A 18 41.61 21.28 -24.85
N ALA A 19 41.48 20.13 -25.50
CA ALA A 19 41.33 18.84 -24.81
C ALA A 19 42.60 18.46 -24.02
N THR A 20 43.80 18.73 -24.54
CA THR A 20 45.04 18.51 -23.79
C THR A 20 45.24 19.51 -22.66
N ILE A 21 44.81 20.77 -22.79
CA ILE A 21 44.91 21.77 -21.73
C ILE A 21 43.88 21.49 -20.62
N ALA A 22 42.63 21.17 -20.98
CA ALA A 22 41.60 20.77 -20.02
C ALA A 22 41.97 19.45 -19.32
N GLY A 23 42.50 18.48 -20.08
CA GLY A 23 43.04 17.23 -19.52
C GLY A 23 44.24 17.48 -18.60
N PHE A 24 45.14 18.41 -18.93
CA PHE A 24 46.28 18.77 -18.08
C PHE A 24 45.84 19.49 -16.79
N PHE A 25 44.84 20.36 -16.83
CA PHE A 25 44.27 20.99 -15.63
C PHE A 25 43.47 20.01 -14.77
N TYR A 26 42.71 19.10 -15.40
CA TYR A 26 41.99 18.04 -14.69
C TYR A 26 42.96 17.06 -14.02
N PHE A 27 44.04 16.66 -14.71
CA PHE A 27 45.07 15.77 -14.15
C PHE A 27 45.94 16.47 -13.09
N LYS A 28 46.17 17.79 -13.21
CA LYS A 28 46.94 18.58 -12.22
C LYS A 28 46.11 18.95 -11.00
N ALA A 29 44.78 19.07 -11.13
CA ALA A 29 43.85 19.19 -10.01
C ALA A 29 43.72 17.86 -9.25
N ASN A 30 43.57 16.72 -9.95
CA ASN A 30 43.45 15.42 -9.30
C ASN A 30 44.76 14.83 -8.75
N LYS A 31 45.95 15.25 -9.24
CA LYS A 31 47.25 14.88 -8.64
C LYS A 31 47.65 15.70 -7.40
N ARG A 32 46.90 16.75 -7.03
CA ARG A 32 47.13 17.50 -5.77
C ARG A 32 46.26 17.04 -4.59
N MET A 33 45.33 16.10 -4.79
CA MET A 33 44.49 15.52 -3.73
C MET A 33 44.85 14.07 -3.37
N SER A 34 46.05 13.61 -3.72
CA SER A 34 46.53 12.26 -3.37
C SER A 34 48.03 12.29 -3.04
N ALA A 35 48.35 12.91 -1.90
CA ALA A 35 49.61 12.69 -1.19
C ALA A 35 49.33 12.73 0.31
N GLU A 36 49.65 11.62 0.97
CA GLU A 36 49.56 11.41 2.42
C GLU A 36 50.19 12.59 3.18
N ILE A 37 49.41 13.22 4.07
CA ILE A 37 49.93 14.14 5.08
C ILE A 37 49.88 13.41 6.43
N PRO A 38 50.97 13.42 7.23
CA PRO A 38 51.14 12.54 8.36
C PRO A 38 50.25 12.95 9.53
N VAL A 39 49.85 11.96 10.32
CA VAL A 39 49.27 12.12 11.66
C VAL A 39 50.19 12.98 12.53
N ILE A 40 49.85 14.25 12.73
CA ILE A 40 50.45 15.09 13.76
C ILE A 40 49.65 14.88 15.04
N LYS A 41 50.27 14.25 16.04
CA LYS A 41 49.74 14.20 17.41
C LYS A 41 49.66 15.64 17.94
N PRO A 42 48.53 16.09 18.52
CA PRO A 42 48.45 17.41 19.11
C PRO A 42 49.31 17.45 20.39
N GLY A 43 50.32 18.31 20.37
CA GLY A 43 51.11 18.70 21.53
C GLY A 43 50.36 19.71 22.38
N VAL A 44 50.40 19.50 23.70
CA VAL A 44 49.76 20.31 24.73
C VAL A 44 50.49 21.64 24.95
N ALA A 45 49.77 22.74 24.82
CA ALA A 45 49.91 24.03 25.53
C ALA A 45 48.70 24.89 25.09
N GLY A 46 47.74 25.33 25.91
CA GLY A 46 47.75 25.67 27.33
C GLY A 46 47.35 27.13 27.42
N ASP A 47 46.05 27.42 27.52
CA ASP A 47 45.48 28.49 28.37
C ASP A 47 43.93 28.45 28.42
N VAL A 48 43.47 27.98 29.58
CA VAL A 48 42.27 28.29 30.38
C VAL A 48 40.90 28.41 29.68
N VAL A 49 40.23 27.27 29.54
CA VAL A 49 38.76 27.14 29.54
C VAL A 49 38.34 26.72 30.96
N PRO A 50 37.32 27.33 31.60
CA PRO A 50 36.82 26.86 32.90
C PRO A 50 36.34 25.41 32.78
N ALA A 51 36.96 24.53 33.56
CA ALA A 51 36.71 23.11 33.52
C ALA A 51 35.45 22.74 34.34
N SER A 52 34.32 22.50 33.67
CA SER A 52 33.26 21.60 34.15
C SER A 52 32.26 21.20 33.07
N PHE A 53 32.69 20.55 31.99
CA PHE A 53 31.82 19.66 31.20
C PHE A 53 32.63 18.42 30.82
N LYS A 54 32.63 17.43 31.71
CA LYS A 54 33.16 16.09 31.45
C LYS A 54 32.12 15.04 31.80
N LYS A 55 31.32 14.69 30.79
CA LYS A 55 30.93 13.31 30.46
C LYS A 55 30.61 13.27 28.97
N SER A 56 31.23 12.33 28.27
CA SER A 56 30.85 11.97 26.91
C SER A 56 29.42 11.43 26.95
N HIS A 57 28.46 12.17 26.40
CA HIS A 57 27.12 11.64 26.14
C HIS A 57 27.23 10.40 25.25
N ASN A 58 26.54 9.34 25.67
CA ASN A 58 26.70 7.98 25.16
C ASN A 58 26.15 7.88 23.72
N MET A 59 27.03 7.80 22.71
CA MET A 59 26.67 7.57 21.30
C MET A 59 26.24 6.11 21.05
N GLY A 60 25.07 5.71 21.58
CA GLY A 60 24.55 4.35 21.44
C GLY A 60 23.04 4.20 21.52
N ARG A 61 22.25 5.26 21.37
CA ARG A 61 20.77 5.16 21.31
C ARG A 61 20.27 5.62 19.94
N VAL A 62 19.36 4.84 19.37
CA VAL A 62 18.59 5.24 18.20
C VAL A 62 17.77 6.46 18.60
N LEU A 63 17.90 7.55 17.85
CA LEU A 63 17.18 8.80 18.10
C LEU A 63 15.85 8.75 17.35
N PHE A 64 15.84 8.89 16.02
CA PHE A 64 14.62 8.73 15.20
C PHE A 64 14.56 7.39 14.46
N SER A 65 13.54 6.59 14.77
CA SER A 65 13.23 5.36 14.04
C SER A 65 12.11 5.55 13.00
N ASP A 66 12.17 4.85 11.86
CA ASP A 66 11.02 4.78 10.95
C ASP A 66 9.91 3.93 11.58
N TYR A 67 8.93 4.60 12.18
CA TYR A 67 7.78 3.99 12.85
C TYR A 67 6.53 3.97 11.97
N THR A 68 6.64 4.37 10.70
CA THR A 68 5.50 4.52 9.78
C THR A 68 4.61 3.29 9.73
N GLU A 69 5.18 2.11 9.46
CA GLU A 69 4.42 0.86 9.33
C GLU A 69 3.75 0.46 10.65
N ARG A 70 4.45 0.62 11.78
CA ARG A 70 4.00 0.21 13.11
C ARG A 70 2.93 1.14 13.68
N SER A 71 3.02 2.43 13.36
CA SER A 71 2.04 3.45 13.73
C SER A 71 0.65 3.13 13.19
N GLY A 72 0.56 2.42 12.06
CA GLY A 72 -0.68 2.23 11.33
C GLY A 72 -1.09 3.42 10.45
N ILE A 73 -0.38 4.54 10.44
CA ILE A 73 -0.64 5.59 9.44
C ILE A 73 -0.26 5.07 8.05
N ASP A 74 -1.26 4.76 7.23
CA ASP A 74 -1.16 4.21 5.87
C ASP A 74 -1.57 5.24 4.79
N PHE A 75 -1.57 6.52 5.18
CA PHE A 75 -2.00 7.63 4.34
C PHE A 75 -1.11 7.79 3.11
N LEU A 76 -1.70 7.63 1.92
CA LEU A 76 -1.06 7.94 0.65
C LEU A 76 -1.51 9.32 0.17
N HIS A 77 -0.57 10.26 0.14
CA HIS A 77 -0.79 11.50 -0.58
C HIS A 77 -0.87 11.22 -2.08
N HIS A 78 -1.83 11.82 -2.78
CA HIS A 78 -1.98 11.64 -4.21
C HIS A 78 -2.42 12.94 -4.89
N GLN A 79 -1.47 13.55 -5.60
CA GLN A 79 -1.59 14.82 -6.31
C GLN A 79 -1.63 14.64 -7.83
N ALA A 80 -0.94 13.63 -8.38
CA ALA A 80 -0.84 13.37 -9.81
C ALA A 80 -0.80 11.86 -10.13
N GLU A 81 -1.41 11.45 -11.25
CA GLU A 81 -1.51 10.04 -11.66
C GLU A 81 -0.22 9.51 -12.30
N ASP A 82 0.33 10.25 -13.28
CA ASP A 82 1.43 9.79 -14.14
C ASP A 82 2.54 10.86 -14.31
N VAL A 83 2.24 12.09 -14.78
CA VAL A 83 3.25 13.12 -15.05
C VAL A 83 2.89 14.43 -14.35
N ILE A 84 3.89 15.09 -13.75
CA ILE A 84 3.75 16.45 -13.24
C ILE A 84 3.88 17.43 -14.40
N ASP A 85 2.81 18.16 -14.69
CA ASP A 85 2.73 19.11 -15.81
C ASP A 85 2.34 20.54 -15.39
N SER A 86 2.06 20.75 -14.10
CA SER A 86 1.56 22.03 -13.59
C SER A 86 1.93 22.25 -12.13
N LEU A 87 2.02 23.52 -11.74
CA LEU A 87 2.45 23.94 -10.40
C LEU A 87 1.63 23.31 -9.25
N PRO A 88 0.29 23.17 -9.32
CA PRO A 88 -0.46 22.53 -8.24
C PRO A 88 0.07 21.13 -7.89
N GLN A 89 0.61 20.41 -8.86
CA GLN A 89 1.03 19.01 -8.69
C GLN A 89 2.35 18.83 -7.91
N VAL A 90 3.17 19.88 -7.81
CA VAL A 90 4.46 19.82 -7.08
C VAL A 90 4.38 20.30 -5.64
N MET A 91 3.37 21.11 -5.30
CA MET A 91 3.30 21.78 -3.99
C MET A 91 3.09 20.80 -2.83
N GLY A 92 2.41 19.67 -3.11
CA GLY A 92 1.98 18.71 -2.09
C GLY A 92 1.07 19.36 -1.04
N SER A 93 1.12 18.86 0.19
CA SER A 93 0.26 19.34 1.26
C SER A 93 0.88 19.16 2.65
N GLY A 94 0.20 19.70 3.65
CA GLY A 94 0.61 19.69 5.05
C GLY A 94 -0.08 18.66 5.93
N VAL A 95 0.15 18.79 7.23
CA VAL A 95 -0.30 17.88 8.28
C VAL A 95 -0.54 18.65 9.59
N CYS A 96 -1.55 18.27 10.35
CA CYS A 96 -1.86 18.85 11.66
C CYS A 96 -1.83 17.79 12.75
N MET A 97 -1.27 18.16 13.90
CA MET A 97 -1.30 17.38 15.12
C MET A 97 -2.11 18.12 16.19
N PHE A 98 -3.17 17.51 16.71
CA PHE A 98 -4.08 18.12 17.69
C PHE A 98 -4.94 17.06 18.40
N ASP A 99 -5.51 17.37 19.56
CA ASP A 99 -6.30 16.42 20.38
C ASP A 99 -7.80 16.60 20.09
N TYR A 100 -8.32 15.89 19.07
CA TYR A 100 -9.66 16.18 18.54
C TYR A 100 -10.79 15.73 19.47
N ASN A 101 -10.52 14.77 20.35
CA ASN A 101 -11.50 14.17 21.25
C ASN A 101 -11.26 14.51 22.74
N SER A 102 -10.25 15.33 23.03
CA SER A 102 -9.87 15.77 24.38
C SER A 102 -9.44 14.62 25.30
N ASP A 103 -8.84 13.57 24.76
CA ASP A 103 -8.35 12.42 25.53
C ASP A 103 -6.89 12.55 25.98
N GLY A 104 -6.21 13.62 25.57
CA GLY A 104 -4.84 13.95 25.92
C GLY A 104 -3.78 13.29 25.03
N ASN A 105 -4.17 12.52 24.02
CA ASN A 105 -3.27 11.98 23.01
C ASN A 105 -3.41 12.79 21.71
N MET A 106 -2.28 13.15 21.11
CA MET A 106 -2.31 13.92 19.88
C MET A 106 -2.72 13.05 18.70
N ASP A 107 -3.75 13.48 17.98
CA ASP A 107 -4.26 12.88 16.77
C ASP A 107 -3.66 13.56 15.54
N VAL A 108 -3.72 12.88 14.39
CA VAL A 108 -3.06 13.35 13.16
C VAL A 108 -4.08 13.53 12.04
N TYR A 109 -4.14 14.72 11.46
CA TYR A 109 -4.93 15.02 10.28
C TYR A 109 -4.02 15.30 9.07
N LEU A 110 -4.15 14.46 8.04
CA LEU A 110 -3.36 14.52 6.82
C LEU A 110 -4.19 15.04 5.66
N VAL A 111 -3.72 16.13 5.06
CA VAL A 111 -4.36 16.75 3.89
C VAL A 111 -3.92 16.00 2.64
N ASN A 112 -4.84 15.81 1.71
CA ASN A 112 -4.59 15.08 0.47
C ASN A 112 -4.78 15.97 -0.76
N GLY A 113 -4.18 15.52 -1.84
CA GLY A 113 -4.38 16.06 -3.17
C GLY A 113 -5.70 15.69 -3.80
N SER A 114 -5.86 16.11 -5.05
CA SER A 114 -7.06 15.77 -5.82
C SER A 114 -6.96 14.42 -6.55
N GLY A 115 -5.75 13.86 -6.61
CA GLY A 115 -5.34 12.66 -7.34
C GLY A 115 -5.59 12.67 -8.85
N TYR A 116 -6.11 13.77 -9.40
CA TYR A 116 -6.50 13.87 -10.81
C TYR A 116 -6.09 15.21 -11.38
N THR A 117 -5.42 15.16 -12.52
CA THR A 117 -5.04 16.33 -13.28
C THR A 117 -6.26 16.93 -13.98
N TYR A 118 -6.73 18.10 -13.53
CA TYR A 118 -7.80 18.83 -14.22
C TYR A 118 -7.43 19.18 -15.68
N TYR A 119 -6.14 19.14 -16.02
CA TYR A 119 -5.61 19.46 -17.35
C TYR A 119 -6.09 18.52 -18.49
N TYR A 120 -6.54 17.29 -18.20
CA TYR A 120 -6.90 16.28 -19.23
C TYR A 120 -8.41 15.95 -19.40
N GLY A 121 -9.34 16.73 -18.82
CA GLY A 121 -10.78 16.60 -19.10
C GLY A 121 -11.62 15.89 -18.02
N GLU A 122 -12.73 15.25 -18.41
CA GLU A 122 -13.74 14.69 -17.49
C GLU A 122 -13.27 13.44 -16.73
N LYS A 123 -13.65 13.35 -15.45
CA LYS A 123 -13.30 12.25 -14.55
C LYS A 123 -13.90 10.93 -15.06
N PRO A 124 -13.13 9.82 -15.15
CA PRO A 124 -13.70 8.51 -15.41
C PRO A 124 -14.75 8.14 -14.35
N TRP A 125 -15.83 7.46 -14.73
CA TRP A 125 -16.92 7.08 -13.82
C TRP A 125 -16.47 6.18 -12.66
N TRP A 126 -15.31 5.51 -12.79
CA TRP A 126 -14.71 4.63 -11.79
C TRP A 126 -13.67 5.34 -10.89
N TYR A 127 -13.30 6.60 -11.18
CA TYR A 127 -12.28 7.31 -10.42
C TYR A 127 -12.84 7.78 -9.07
N LYS A 128 -12.24 7.29 -7.98
CA LYS A 128 -12.52 7.75 -6.61
C LYS A 128 -11.46 8.76 -6.19
N PRO A 129 -11.81 10.05 -5.98
CA PRO A 129 -10.83 11.04 -5.58
C PRO A 129 -10.25 10.71 -4.20
N PRO A 130 -8.93 10.90 -4.00
CA PRO A 130 -8.32 10.82 -2.69
C PRO A 130 -8.94 11.86 -1.75
N ALA A 131 -9.01 11.48 -0.48
CA ALA A 131 -9.59 12.28 0.59
C ALA A 131 -8.54 12.58 1.65
N ASN A 132 -8.74 13.68 2.39
CA ASN A 132 -8.03 13.91 3.65
C ASN A 132 -8.39 12.81 4.65
N VAL A 133 -7.49 12.56 5.62
CA VAL A 133 -7.67 11.46 6.58
C VAL A 133 -7.37 11.96 8.00
N LEU A 134 -8.25 11.61 8.95
CA LEU A 134 -8.06 11.82 10.39
C LEU A 134 -7.73 10.48 11.05
N TYR A 135 -6.58 10.44 11.71
CA TYR A 135 -6.09 9.30 12.48
C TYR A 135 -6.21 9.60 13.97
N ARG A 136 -7.06 8.84 14.66
CA ARG A 136 -7.13 8.87 16.12
C ARG A 136 -5.96 8.10 16.71
N ASN A 137 -5.23 8.71 17.62
CA ASN A 137 -4.20 8.08 18.42
C ASN A 137 -4.85 7.19 19.49
N ASN A 138 -4.41 5.93 19.60
CA ASN A 138 -4.97 4.98 20.56
C ASN A 138 -4.25 5.04 21.94
N GLY A 139 -3.32 5.98 22.13
CA GLY A 139 -2.54 6.17 23.37
C GLY A 139 -1.38 5.19 23.54
N ASN A 140 -0.98 4.52 22.45
CA ASN A 140 0.11 3.55 22.44
C ASN A 140 0.98 3.68 21.17
N GLY A 141 1.09 4.89 20.63
CA GLY A 141 1.78 5.17 19.37
C GLY A 141 1.12 4.59 18.11
N ARG A 142 -0.01 3.85 18.22
CA ARG A 142 -0.76 3.37 17.06
C ARG A 142 -1.98 4.22 16.78
N PHE A 143 -2.34 4.29 15.51
CA PHE A 143 -3.40 5.13 14.99
C PHE A 143 -4.50 4.34 14.28
N THR A 144 -5.72 4.84 14.43
CA THR A 144 -6.94 4.33 13.79
C THR A 144 -7.51 5.39 12.87
N ASP A 145 -7.69 5.08 11.58
CA ASP A 145 -8.43 5.95 10.66
C ASP A 145 -9.89 6.06 11.12
N VAL A 146 -10.30 7.27 11.51
CA VAL A 146 -11.66 7.61 11.95
C VAL A 146 -12.37 8.54 10.96
N THR A 147 -11.81 8.78 9.78
CA THR A 147 -12.24 9.79 8.80
C THR A 147 -13.72 9.72 8.47
N LYS A 148 -14.23 8.50 8.19
CA LYS A 148 -15.65 8.29 7.86
C LYS A 148 -16.56 8.54 9.06
N GLN A 149 -16.14 8.13 10.25
CA GLN A 149 -16.89 8.34 11.49
C GLN A 149 -16.91 9.84 11.85
N ALA A 150 -15.76 10.51 11.72
CA ALA A 150 -15.60 11.91 12.05
C ALA A 150 -16.23 12.86 11.01
N GLY A 151 -16.37 12.44 9.75
CA GLY A 151 -16.99 13.27 8.70
C GLY A 151 -16.04 14.27 8.03
N VAL A 152 -14.73 14.03 8.08
CA VAL A 152 -13.67 14.98 7.67
C VAL A 152 -12.94 14.62 6.36
N GLY A 153 -13.46 13.63 5.61
CA GLY A 153 -12.85 13.14 4.37
C GLY A 153 -13.16 13.97 3.12
N HIS A 154 -12.96 15.30 3.15
CA HIS A 154 -13.15 16.11 1.93
C HIS A 154 -12.12 15.74 0.85
N THR A 155 -12.50 15.95 -0.41
CA THR A 155 -11.68 15.64 -1.58
C THR A 155 -11.49 16.89 -2.42
N GLY A 156 -10.30 17.10 -2.99
CA GLY A 156 -9.99 18.31 -3.75
C GLY A 156 -8.49 18.59 -3.74
N TRP A 157 -8.07 19.75 -4.23
CA TRP A 157 -6.66 20.16 -4.16
C TRP A 157 -6.34 20.73 -2.78
N GLY A 158 -6.26 19.87 -1.77
CA GLY A 158 -5.91 20.27 -0.41
C GLY A 158 -4.47 20.77 -0.35
N MET A 159 -4.24 21.80 0.47
CA MET A 159 -2.92 22.42 0.66
C MET A 159 -2.48 22.24 2.12
N GLY A 160 -3.07 22.97 3.05
CA GLY A 160 -2.68 22.96 4.45
C GLY A 160 -3.85 22.84 5.40
N CYS A 161 -3.52 22.77 6.68
CA CYS A 161 -4.50 22.75 7.75
C CYS A 161 -4.03 23.57 8.95
N ALA A 162 -4.97 24.03 9.76
CA ALA A 162 -4.75 24.66 11.07
C ALA A 162 -5.91 24.31 11.98
N ALA A 163 -5.64 23.93 13.23
CA ALA A 163 -6.65 23.49 14.19
C ALA A 163 -6.68 24.38 15.44
N ALA A 164 -7.86 24.85 15.82
CA ALA A 164 -8.09 25.64 17.03
C ALA A 164 -9.59 25.69 17.39
N ASP A 165 -9.93 25.94 18.64
CA ASP A 165 -11.30 26.18 19.11
C ASP A 165 -11.74 27.62 18.78
N TYR A 166 -12.13 27.87 17.52
CA TYR A 166 -12.48 29.22 17.05
C TYR A 166 -13.74 29.78 17.73
N ASN A 167 -14.57 28.91 18.31
CA ASN A 167 -15.87 29.26 18.84
C ASN A 167 -15.96 29.18 20.38
N ASN A 168 -14.83 28.90 21.04
CA ASN A 168 -14.67 28.82 22.49
C ASN A 168 -15.60 27.79 23.17
N ASP A 169 -16.01 26.72 22.48
CA ASP A 169 -16.87 25.66 23.04
C ASP A 169 -16.09 24.52 23.74
N GLY A 170 -14.76 24.60 23.69
CA GLY A 170 -13.83 23.69 24.34
C GLY A 170 -13.38 22.53 23.45
N TYR A 171 -13.74 22.51 22.16
CA TYR A 171 -13.31 21.48 21.21
C TYR A 171 -12.62 22.11 20.01
N GLN A 172 -11.41 21.63 19.70
CA GLN A 172 -10.66 22.16 18.56
C GLN A 172 -11.35 21.81 17.23
N ASP A 173 -11.49 22.84 16.39
CA ASP A 173 -12.02 22.81 15.04
C ASP A 173 -10.88 22.72 14.01
N ILE A 174 -11.16 22.39 12.75
CA ILE A 174 -10.12 22.24 11.71
C ILE A 174 -10.43 23.15 10.52
N TYR A 175 -9.53 24.09 10.21
CA TYR A 175 -9.52 24.80 8.93
C TYR A 175 -8.60 24.10 7.94
N VAL A 176 -9.05 23.93 6.70
CA VAL A 176 -8.31 23.26 5.62
C VAL A 176 -8.32 24.15 4.39
N THR A 177 -7.12 24.49 3.91
CA THR A 177 -6.92 25.33 2.74
C THR A 177 -6.87 24.50 1.45
N TYR A 178 -7.33 25.10 0.36
CA TYR A 178 -7.42 24.47 -0.94
C TYR A 178 -6.98 25.41 -2.06
N TYR A 179 -6.58 24.82 -3.20
CA TYR A 179 -6.83 25.48 -4.48
C TYR A 179 -8.31 25.32 -4.83
N GLY A 180 -9.09 26.37 -4.56
CA GLY A 180 -10.55 26.33 -4.57
C GLY A 180 -11.16 26.82 -3.27
N LYS A 181 -12.37 26.33 -2.96
CA LYS A 181 -13.04 26.66 -1.69
C LYS A 181 -12.37 25.94 -0.52
N ASN A 182 -12.10 26.68 0.55
CA ASN A 182 -11.58 26.17 1.82
C ASN A 182 -12.70 25.52 2.64
N ILE A 183 -12.31 24.74 3.64
CA ILE A 183 -13.23 24.01 4.53
C ILE A 183 -12.93 24.38 5.98
N LEU A 184 -13.97 24.65 6.77
CA LEU A 184 -13.91 24.81 8.21
C LEU A 184 -14.81 23.74 8.82
N TYR A 185 -14.21 22.80 9.53
CA TYR A 185 -14.86 21.73 10.24
C TYR A 185 -15.08 22.12 11.70
N LYS A 186 -16.34 22.39 12.05
CA LYS A 186 -16.73 22.56 13.45
C LYS A 186 -16.80 21.20 14.15
N ASN A 187 -16.09 21.01 15.24
CA ASN A 187 -16.18 19.85 16.11
C ASN A 187 -17.49 19.89 16.91
N ASN A 188 -18.22 18.78 16.92
CA ASN A 188 -19.50 18.70 17.63
C ASN A 188 -19.34 18.21 19.08
N GLY A 189 -18.11 17.96 19.54
CA GLY A 189 -17.80 17.47 20.90
C GLY A 189 -18.14 16.00 21.15
N ASN A 190 -18.54 15.26 20.11
CA ASN A 190 -18.88 13.83 20.17
C ASN A 190 -18.00 12.97 19.24
N GLY A 191 -16.86 13.53 18.81
CA GLY A 191 -15.93 12.91 17.86
C GLY A 191 -16.38 12.97 16.39
N THR A 192 -17.33 13.86 16.06
CA THR A 192 -17.75 14.15 14.69
C THR A 192 -17.62 15.64 14.38
N PHE A 193 -17.50 15.96 13.09
CA PHE A 193 -17.36 17.32 12.59
C PHE A 193 -18.47 17.68 11.59
N MET A 194 -18.73 18.98 11.47
CA MET A 194 -19.63 19.55 10.48
C MET A 194 -18.89 20.63 9.67
N ASN A 195 -18.97 20.57 8.34
CA ASN A 195 -18.46 21.65 7.51
C ASN A 195 -19.37 22.90 7.63
N VAL A 196 -18.81 24.01 8.10
CA VAL A 196 -19.51 25.28 8.33
C VAL A 196 -18.94 26.44 7.50
N ALA A 197 -17.92 26.22 6.66
CA ALA A 197 -17.15 27.28 5.98
C ALA A 197 -18.00 28.34 5.25
N ASP A 198 -19.01 27.89 4.49
CA ASP A 198 -19.91 28.76 3.72
C ASP A 198 -20.82 29.60 4.64
N LYS A 199 -21.23 29.03 5.78
CA LYS A 199 -22.07 29.72 6.77
C LYS A 199 -21.28 30.74 7.58
N THR A 200 -20.02 30.45 7.86
CA THR A 200 -19.14 31.33 8.64
C THR A 200 -18.46 32.38 7.77
N GLY A 201 -18.43 32.20 6.44
CA GLY A 201 -17.90 33.17 5.48
C GLY A 201 -16.41 33.03 5.15
N VAL A 202 -15.77 31.91 5.54
CA VAL A 202 -14.32 31.68 5.39
C VAL A 202 -13.96 30.68 4.28
N ASP A 203 -14.94 30.20 3.51
CA ASP A 203 -14.73 29.26 2.41
C ASP A 203 -13.97 29.87 1.22
N GLY A 204 -13.88 31.20 1.16
CA GLY A 204 -13.13 31.92 0.14
C GLY A 204 -13.75 31.81 -1.26
N LYS A 205 -13.01 32.27 -2.27
CA LYS A 205 -13.46 32.24 -3.67
C LYS A 205 -12.86 31.06 -4.41
N LYS A 206 -13.61 30.50 -5.36
CA LYS A 206 -13.23 29.28 -6.11
C LYS A 206 -11.93 29.43 -6.91
N GLU A 207 -11.59 30.65 -7.30
CA GLU A 207 -10.39 30.99 -8.07
C GLU A 207 -9.15 31.28 -7.20
N LYS A 208 -9.31 31.39 -5.87
CA LYS A 208 -8.18 31.62 -4.97
C LYS A 208 -7.43 30.31 -4.69
N TRP A 209 -6.12 30.45 -4.48
CA TRP A 209 -5.25 29.36 -4.06
C TRP A 209 -4.71 29.67 -2.67
N SER A 210 -5.38 29.11 -1.66
CA SER A 210 -5.00 29.24 -0.26
C SER A 210 -3.97 28.16 0.09
N THR A 211 -2.90 28.51 0.81
CA THR A 211 -1.79 27.61 1.13
C THR A 211 -1.72 27.33 2.62
N SER A 212 -1.22 28.27 3.42
CA SER A 212 -1.17 28.15 4.88
C SER A 212 -2.24 28.98 5.57
N ALA A 213 -2.54 28.65 6.82
CA ALA A 213 -3.38 29.43 7.70
C ALA A 213 -2.84 29.40 9.13
N ALA A 214 -3.11 30.45 9.90
CA ALA A 214 -2.77 30.51 11.31
C ALA A 214 -3.90 31.18 12.11
N TRP A 215 -4.06 30.77 13.37
CA TRP A 215 -5.02 31.32 14.31
C TRP A 215 -4.32 32.18 15.36
N ALA A 216 -4.91 33.33 15.67
CA ALA A 216 -4.50 34.20 16.77
C ALA A 216 -5.65 35.13 17.16
N ASP A 217 -5.61 35.67 18.37
CA ASP A 217 -6.50 36.72 18.83
C ASP A 217 -5.80 38.07 18.57
N TYR A 218 -5.91 38.61 17.36
CA TYR A 218 -5.04 39.74 16.95
C TYR A 218 -5.47 41.08 17.55
N ASP A 219 -6.70 41.19 18.04
CA ASP A 219 -7.23 42.40 18.69
C ASP A 219 -7.50 42.23 20.20
N ASN A 220 -7.00 41.13 20.78
CA ASN A 220 -7.06 40.79 22.21
C ASN A 220 -8.48 40.79 22.77
N ASP A 221 -9.44 40.33 21.97
CA ASP A 221 -10.85 40.37 22.29
C ASP A 221 -11.40 39.06 22.89
N GLY A 222 -10.52 38.05 23.01
CA GLY A 222 -10.74 36.72 23.58
C GLY A 222 -11.17 35.67 22.57
N TRP A 223 -11.30 36.01 21.28
CA TRP A 223 -11.75 35.11 20.22
C TRP A 223 -10.68 34.96 19.15
N LEU A 224 -10.51 33.75 18.64
CA LEU A 224 -9.51 33.50 17.61
C LEU A 224 -10.00 34.00 16.25
N ASP A 225 -9.15 34.80 15.63
CA ASP A 225 -9.22 35.26 14.25
C ASP A 225 -8.36 34.37 13.35
N LEU A 226 -8.60 34.45 12.05
CA LEU A 226 -7.97 33.56 11.07
C LEU A 226 -7.23 34.35 10.00
N TYR A 227 -5.91 34.12 9.88
CA TYR A 227 -5.12 34.62 8.78
C TYR A 227 -4.85 33.53 7.74
N VAL A 228 -5.21 33.78 6.49
CA VAL A 228 -5.10 32.83 5.38
C VAL A 228 -4.15 33.38 4.30
N VAL A 229 -3.08 32.64 4.07
CA VAL A 229 -2.09 32.97 3.05
C VAL A 229 -2.53 32.43 1.68
N ASN A 230 -2.31 33.24 0.65
CA ASN A 230 -2.61 32.90 -0.73
C ASN A 230 -1.36 32.96 -1.60
N TYR A 231 -1.28 32.06 -2.58
CA TYR A 231 -0.08 31.88 -3.39
C TYR A 231 -0.12 32.72 -4.67
N ILE A 232 -0.71 32.21 -5.75
CA ILE A 232 -0.71 32.87 -7.05
C ILE A 232 -2.09 32.80 -7.71
N LYS A 233 -2.33 33.72 -8.65
CA LYS A 233 -3.47 33.65 -9.58
C LYS A 233 -3.16 32.65 -10.70
N PHE A 234 -3.29 31.37 -10.40
CA PHE A 234 -3.02 30.30 -11.35
C PHE A 234 -4.12 30.21 -12.43
N ASP A 235 -3.72 30.32 -13.70
CA ASP A 235 -4.58 30.11 -14.86
C ASP A 235 -4.17 28.84 -15.62
N LYS A 236 -5.07 27.85 -15.62
CA LYS A 236 -4.89 26.55 -16.28
C LYS A 236 -5.11 26.58 -17.80
N TYR A 237 -5.63 27.67 -18.36
CA TYR A 237 -5.84 27.82 -19.81
C TYR A 237 -4.77 28.72 -20.44
N MET A 238 -3.77 29.14 -19.67
CA MET A 238 -2.64 29.89 -20.18
C MET A 238 -1.99 29.07 -21.31
N ASN A 239 -2.11 29.58 -22.54
CA ASN A 239 -1.68 28.88 -23.74
C ASN A 239 -0.19 29.18 -23.98
N PRO A 240 0.73 28.20 -23.88
CA PRO A 240 2.16 28.43 -24.12
C PRO A 240 2.43 28.95 -25.55
N GLY A 241 1.47 28.77 -26.46
CA GLY A 241 1.53 29.19 -27.86
C GLY A 241 1.52 30.70 -28.11
N GLU A 242 1.02 31.55 -27.20
CA GLU A 242 1.05 33.01 -27.42
C GLU A 242 2.45 33.62 -27.23
N PHE A 243 3.38 32.88 -26.62
CA PHE A 243 4.82 33.19 -26.58
C PHE A 243 5.61 32.58 -27.75
N ASN A 244 4.94 31.87 -28.67
CA ASN A 244 5.59 30.94 -29.61
C ASN A 244 5.51 31.41 -31.07
N SER A 245 6.32 32.40 -31.45
CA SER A 245 6.72 32.56 -32.86
C SER A 245 8.23 32.60 -33.09
N ALA A 246 9.06 32.42 -32.05
CA ALA A 246 10.52 32.46 -32.22
C ALA A 246 11.31 31.29 -31.59
N TYR A 247 10.77 30.51 -30.65
CA TYR A 247 11.53 29.43 -30.00
C TYR A 247 10.61 28.25 -29.60
N GLN A 248 10.87 27.07 -30.16
CA GLN A 248 10.37 25.80 -29.61
C GLN A 248 10.86 25.66 -28.15
N MET A 249 9.96 25.71 -27.16
CA MET A 249 10.31 25.58 -25.73
C MET A 249 9.33 24.63 -24.97
N PRO A 250 9.79 23.97 -23.88
CA PRO A 250 9.25 22.72 -23.30
C PRO A 250 8.16 22.92 -22.22
N THR A 251 7.59 21.81 -21.73
CA THR A 251 6.58 21.67 -20.64
C THR A 251 6.88 22.42 -19.32
N ASN A 252 8.08 22.96 -19.12
CA ASN A 252 8.53 23.60 -17.87
C ASN A 252 7.95 25.01 -17.61
N LEU A 253 7.22 25.64 -18.54
CA LEU A 253 6.75 27.01 -18.35
C LEU A 253 5.65 27.14 -17.27
N LEU A 254 4.69 26.20 -17.23
CA LEU A 254 3.59 26.19 -16.24
C LEU A 254 4.05 25.84 -14.81
N MET A 255 5.28 25.35 -14.67
CA MET A 255 5.92 25.06 -13.37
C MET A 255 6.72 26.25 -12.84
N ASN A 256 6.88 27.32 -13.62
CA ASN A 256 7.62 28.50 -13.20
C ASN A 256 6.68 29.49 -12.47
N SER A 257 6.70 29.49 -11.14
CA SER A 257 5.88 30.40 -10.33
C SER A 257 6.11 31.88 -10.66
N LYS A 258 7.26 32.25 -11.23
CA LYS A 258 7.62 33.63 -11.58
C LYS A 258 6.74 34.25 -12.66
N ILE A 259 6.08 33.45 -13.51
CA ILE A 259 5.21 33.98 -14.58
C ILE A 259 3.83 34.41 -14.07
N TYR A 260 3.43 33.92 -12.89
CA TYR A 260 2.14 34.24 -12.29
C TYR A 260 2.25 35.43 -11.35
N THR A 261 1.18 36.21 -11.27
CA THR A 261 1.05 37.29 -10.28
C THR A 261 0.64 36.71 -8.93
N GLY A 262 1.12 37.33 -7.85
CA GLY A 262 0.71 37.04 -6.48
C GLY A 262 -0.80 37.17 -6.25
N SER A 263 -1.25 36.58 -5.15
CA SER A 263 -2.64 36.64 -4.70
C SER A 263 -2.70 37.16 -3.27
N ALA A 264 -3.51 38.20 -3.04
CA ALA A 264 -3.68 38.81 -1.73
C ALA A 264 -4.12 37.79 -0.66
N ASN A 265 -3.47 37.91 0.51
CA ASN A 265 -3.80 37.21 1.76
C ASN A 265 -5.14 37.71 2.31
N ILE A 266 -5.68 37.02 3.33
CA ILE A 266 -6.94 37.40 3.96
C ILE A 266 -6.81 37.32 5.48
N LEU A 267 -7.19 38.38 6.19
CA LEU A 267 -7.44 38.36 7.63
C LEU A 267 -8.94 38.38 7.90
N PHE A 268 -9.42 37.38 8.61
CA PHE A 268 -10.80 37.21 9.03
C PHE A 268 -10.94 37.50 10.52
N HIS A 269 -11.67 38.57 10.85
CA HIS A 269 -12.04 38.88 12.22
C HIS A 269 -13.26 38.07 12.67
N ASN A 270 -13.21 37.49 13.86
CA ASN A 270 -14.27 36.68 14.45
C ASN A 270 -15.35 37.56 15.09
N ASN A 271 -16.58 37.51 14.56
CA ASN A 271 -17.68 38.36 15.02
C ASN A 271 -18.33 37.85 16.34
N LYS A 272 -17.82 36.75 16.94
CA LYS A 272 -18.31 36.13 18.19
C LYS A 272 -19.71 35.53 18.12
N ASP A 273 -20.26 35.43 16.91
CA ASP A 273 -21.57 34.83 16.62
C ASP A 273 -21.45 33.58 15.73
N GLY A 274 -20.21 33.12 15.51
CA GLY A 274 -19.87 32.02 14.62
C GLY A 274 -19.60 32.44 13.17
N THR A 275 -19.65 33.73 12.85
CA THR A 275 -19.29 34.27 11.53
C THR A 275 -18.01 35.09 11.56
N PHE A 276 -17.41 35.31 10.39
CA PHE A 276 -16.20 36.10 10.23
C PHE A 276 -16.38 37.27 9.26
N THR A 277 -15.62 38.34 9.48
CA THR A 277 -15.54 39.52 8.59
C THR A 277 -14.14 39.62 7.99
N ASP A 278 -14.03 39.75 6.66
CA ASP A 278 -12.77 40.08 6.00
C ASP A 278 -12.36 41.52 6.36
N VAL A 279 -11.30 41.66 7.16
CA VAL A 279 -10.75 42.95 7.62
C VAL A 279 -9.41 43.28 6.96
N THR A 280 -8.97 42.49 5.99
CA THR A 280 -7.63 42.52 5.37
C THR A 280 -7.13 43.93 5.03
N LYS A 281 -7.94 44.71 4.31
CA LYS A 281 -7.58 46.07 3.88
C LYS A 281 -7.61 47.09 5.02
N LYS A 282 -8.51 46.88 5.99
CA LYS A 282 -8.62 47.74 7.17
C LYS A 282 -7.42 47.52 8.09
N ALA A 283 -7.00 46.26 8.24
CA ALA A 283 -5.88 45.85 9.07
C ALA A 283 -4.51 46.09 8.39
N GLY A 284 -4.44 46.21 7.06
CA GLY A 284 -3.20 46.55 6.35
C GLY A 284 -2.33 45.35 5.96
N VAL A 285 -2.89 44.13 5.95
CA VAL A 285 -2.14 42.86 5.82
C VAL A 285 -2.38 42.13 4.47
N GLU A 286 -2.74 42.89 3.43
CA GLU A 286 -3.20 42.34 2.14
C GLU A 286 -2.11 41.60 1.34
N ASP A 287 -0.86 42.10 1.39
CA ASP A 287 0.28 41.64 0.57
C ASP A 287 -0.12 41.19 -0.86
N SER A 288 -0.76 42.09 -1.62
CA SER A 288 -1.33 41.77 -2.94
C SER A 288 -0.32 41.22 -3.97
N ALA A 289 0.97 41.51 -3.79
CA ALA A 289 2.05 41.04 -4.66
C ALA A 289 2.73 39.76 -4.13
N GLY A 290 2.46 39.39 -2.88
CA GLY A 290 2.96 38.20 -2.21
C GLY A 290 2.58 36.90 -2.92
N LYS A 291 3.47 35.93 -2.76
CA LYS A 291 3.35 34.56 -3.25
C LYS A 291 3.48 33.61 -2.07
N GLY A 292 2.57 33.76 -1.11
CA GLY A 292 2.79 33.25 0.24
C GLY A 292 2.61 31.73 0.32
N LEU A 293 3.49 31.10 1.10
CA LEU A 293 3.50 29.65 1.32
C LEU A 293 3.50 29.26 2.79
N GLY A 294 4.29 29.92 3.63
CA GLY A 294 4.36 29.70 5.07
C GLY A 294 4.00 30.97 5.85
N VAL A 295 3.42 30.79 7.04
CA VAL A 295 3.10 31.88 7.96
C VAL A 295 3.27 31.45 9.40
N ILE A 296 3.68 32.40 10.23
CA ILE A 296 3.62 32.32 11.68
C ILE A 296 2.86 33.53 12.22
N PHE A 297 2.09 33.28 13.28
CA PHE A 297 1.51 34.29 14.15
C PHE A 297 2.26 34.20 15.48
N CYS A 298 3.03 35.23 15.83
CA CYS A 298 4.01 35.20 16.92
C CYS A 298 4.28 36.63 17.37
N ASP A 299 4.32 36.89 18.67
CA ASP A 299 4.75 38.20 19.20
C ASP A 299 6.29 38.30 19.13
N LEU A 300 6.78 38.95 18.06
CA LEU A 300 8.19 39.02 17.66
C LEU A 300 8.90 40.25 18.22
N ASP A 301 8.16 41.31 18.58
CA ASP A 301 8.70 42.51 19.21
C ASP A 301 8.61 42.50 20.75
N ASN A 302 8.06 41.43 21.33
CA ASN A 302 7.86 41.20 22.76
C ASN A 302 6.91 42.23 23.43
N ASP A 303 5.96 42.80 22.69
CA ASP A 303 5.01 43.79 23.22
C ASP A 303 3.71 43.19 23.78
N GLY A 304 3.46 41.90 23.54
CA GLY A 304 2.29 41.15 23.97
C GLY A 304 1.21 40.99 22.90
N ASP A 305 1.33 41.68 21.78
CA ASP A 305 0.43 41.60 20.63
C ASP A 305 1.02 40.66 19.58
N ALA A 306 0.16 39.88 18.94
CA ALA A 306 0.62 38.87 18.02
C ALA A 306 0.93 39.47 16.64
N ASP A 307 2.14 39.25 16.12
CA ASP A 307 2.61 39.72 14.81
C ASP A 307 2.47 38.64 13.73
N ILE A 308 2.63 39.02 12.46
CA ILE A 308 2.55 38.10 11.32
C ILE A 308 3.83 38.17 10.50
N TYR A 309 4.48 37.02 10.31
CA TYR A 309 5.57 36.88 9.33
C TYR A 309 5.19 35.87 8.25
N VAL A 310 5.31 36.27 6.99
CA VAL A 310 4.97 35.45 5.81
C VAL A 310 6.20 35.28 4.93
N VAL A 311 6.47 34.02 4.57
CA VAL A 311 7.47 33.68 3.56
C VAL A 311 6.82 33.53 2.17
N ASN A 312 7.44 34.16 1.18
CA ASN A 312 6.93 34.30 -0.17
C ASN A 312 7.86 33.58 -1.18
N ASP A 313 7.28 32.86 -2.15
CA ASP A 313 8.06 32.20 -3.20
C ASP A 313 8.44 33.16 -4.34
N GLY A 314 9.68 33.68 -4.28
CA GLY A 314 10.29 34.49 -5.33
C GLY A 314 9.84 35.95 -5.29
N ALA A 315 9.23 36.36 -4.18
CA ALA A 315 8.87 37.74 -3.85
C ALA A 315 9.42 38.05 -2.44
N ARG A 316 9.51 39.33 -2.08
CA ARG A 316 9.97 39.73 -0.74
C ARG A 316 9.10 39.09 0.35
N ASN A 317 9.71 38.64 1.43
CA ASN A 317 8.97 38.26 2.64
C ASN A 317 8.39 39.52 3.32
N VAL A 318 7.37 39.35 4.15
CA VAL A 318 6.73 40.48 4.87
C VAL A 318 6.64 40.19 6.36
N LEU A 319 6.92 41.22 7.16
CA LEU A 319 6.79 41.22 8.62
C LEU A 319 5.81 42.32 9.01
N PHE A 320 4.60 41.93 9.40
CA PHE A 320 3.56 42.83 9.87
C PHE A 320 3.57 42.88 11.39
N ILE A 321 3.97 44.02 11.95
CA ILE A 321 3.87 44.27 13.40
C ILE A 321 2.49 44.79 13.73
N ASN A 322 1.88 44.23 14.77
CA ASN A 322 0.60 44.67 15.29
C ASN A 322 0.77 45.96 16.09
N ASN A 323 0.00 47.01 15.77
CA ASN A 323 0.14 48.30 16.46
C ASN A 323 -0.71 48.40 17.73
N GLY A 324 -1.22 47.26 18.26
CA GLY A 324 -2.12 47.18 19.41
C GLY A 324 -3.49 47.84 19.21
N ASN A 325 -3.87 48.14 17.98
CA ASN A 325 -5.13 48.80 17.63
C ASN A 325 -5.91 48.07 16.53
N GLY A 326 -5.51 46.84 16.21
CA GLY A 326 -6.08 46.01 15.15
C GLY A 326 -5.64 46.40 13.73
N ALA A 327 -4.64 47.26 13.59
CA ALA A 327 -3.95 47.53 12.33
C ALA A 327 -2.48 47.14 12.44
N PHE A 328 -1.90 46.79 11.30
CA PHE A 328 -0.54 46.31 11.18
C PHE A 328 0.33 47.26 10.35
N THR A 329 1.63 47.23 10.58
CA THR A 329 2.63 47.91 9.76
C THR A 329 3.66 46.90 9.24
N ASP A 330 3.86 46.88 7.93
CA ASP A 330 4.91 46.08 7.30
C ASP A 330 6.26 46.76 7.53
N ILE A 331 7.14 46.11 8.30
CA ILE A 331 8.50 46.57 8.60
C ILE A 331 9.57 45.61 8.08
N GLY A 332 9.23 44.70 7.16
CA GLY A 332 10.15 43.62 6.76
C GLY A 332 11.50 44.12 6.24
N GLY A 333 11.49 45.23 5.50
CA GLY A 333 12.71 45.84 4.97
C GLY A 333 13.53 46.57 6.03
N GLU A 334 12.85 47.27 6.95
CA GLU A 334 13.46 47.95 8.09
C GLU A 334 14.08 46.96 9.08
N ALA A 335 13.40 45.84 9.30
CA ALA A 335 13.83 44.78 10.22
C ALA A 335 14.88 43.83 9.60
N GLY A 336 15.09 43.87 8.28
CA GLY A 336 16.11 43.08 7.59
C GLY A 336 15.72 41.63 7.28
N VAL A 337 14.42 41.35 7.15
CA VAL A 337 13.85 39.99 6.96
C VAL A 337 13.04 39.85 5.66
N ASP A 338 13.10 40.82 4.75
CA ASP A 338 12.33 40.88 3.49
C ASP A 338 13.04 40.23 2.28
N THR A 339 14.05 39.39 2.52
CA THR A 339 14.88 38.79 1.48
C THR A 339 14.02 38.15 0.36
N PRO A 340 14.17 38.58 -0.92
CA PRO A 340 13.29 38.18 -2.02
C PRO A 340 13.69 36.84 -2.66
N LEU A 341 13.93 35.84 -1.83
CA LEU A 341 14.20 34.46 -2.22
C LEU A 341 12.89 33.66 -2.35
N SER A 342 12.96 32.37 -2.67
CA SER A 342 11.82 31.48 -2.83
C SER A 342 11.40 30.82 -1.51
N GLY A 343 10.94 31.61 -0.54
CA GLY A 343 10.58 31.11 0.80
C GLY A 343 9.41 30.11 0.78
N MET A 344 9.59 28.98 1.46
CA MET A 344 8.63 27.87 1.48
C MET A 344 7.97 27.72 2.87
N GLY A 345 8.72 27.27 3.87
CA GLY A 345 8.27 27.10 5.25
C GLY A 345 8.98 28.05 6.21
N VAL A 346 8.38 28.25 7.38
CA VAL A 346 8.92 29.16 8.40
C VAL A 346 8.68 28.65 9.83
N ALA A 347 9.66 28.88 10.69
CA ALA A 347 9.62 28.60 12.11
C ALA A 347 10.03 29.84 12.91
N ALA A 348 9.50 29.94 14.14
CA ALA A 348 9.98 30.90 15.12
C ALA A 348 10.29 30.22 16.45
N GLY A 349 11.34 30.65 17.13
CA GLY A 349 11.77 30.04 18.39
C GLY A 349 12.95 30.78 18.98
N ASP A 350 13.08 30.71 20.30
CA ASP A 350 14.19 31.28 21.06
C ASP A 350 15.32 30.24 21.07
N TYR A 351 16.13 30.20 20.00
CA TYR A 351 17.10 29.09 19.81
C TYR A 351 18.35 29.25 20.67
N ASP A 352 18.68 30.47 21.09
CA ASP A 352 19.83 30.76 21.94
C ASP A 352 19.46 31.13 23.38
N ASN A 353 18.18 31.01 23.73
CA ASN A 353 17.64 31.22 25.07
C ASN A 353 17.91 32.65 25.59
N ASP A 354 17.89 33.66 24.70
CA ASP A 354 18.10 35.06 25.05
C ASP A 354 16.78 35.82 25.32
N GLY A 355 15.63 35.15 25.17
CA GLY A 355 14.31 35.64 25.55
C GLY A 355 13.60 36.47 24.50
N ASP A 356 14.08 36.48 23.26
CA ASP A 356 13.32 36.91 22.09
C ASP A 356 13.18 35.78 21.05
N PHE A 357 12.21 35.89 20.15
CA PHE A 357 11.95 34.85 19.15
C PHE A 357 12.70 35.15 17.85
N ASP A 358 13.51 34.19 17.42
CA ASP A 358 14.23 34.19 16.15
C ASP A 358 13.40 33.57 15.04
N ILE A 359 13.83 33.76 13.78
CA ILE A 359 13.12 33.24 12.59
C ILE A 359 14.03 32.33 11.79
N PHE A 360 13.52 31.17 11.39
CA PHE A 360 14.16 30.29 10.40
C PHE A 360 13.26 30.05 9.20
N ALA A 361 13.79 30.24 7.99
CA ALA A 361 13.05 30.10 6.74
C ALA A 361 13.74 29.12 5.79
N THR A 362 12.94 28.28 5.11
CA THR A 362 13.41 27.28 4.15
C THR A 362 13.27 27.74 2.70
N TYR A 363 14.19 27.28 1.85
CA TYR A 363 14.28 27.66 0.44
C TYR A 363 14.59 26.47 -0.49
N PRO A 364 14.40 26.63 -1.82
CA PRO A 364 14.79 25.65 -2.83
C PRO A 364 16.26 25.28 -2.83
N ALA A 365 16.60 24.15 -3.45
CA ALA A 365 17.96 23.61 -3.51
C ALA A 365 19.04 24.51 -4.16
N SER A 366 18.66 25.63 -4.78
CA SER A 366 19.57 26.63 -5.33
C SER A 366 19.82 27.82 -4.39
N GLU A 367 19.15 27.85 -3.25
CA GLU A 367 19.11 28.96 -2.29
C GLU A 367 19.34 28.41 -0.88
N THR A 368 19.94 29.23 0.00
CA THR A 368 20.34 28.81 1.35
C THR A 368 19.21 29.04 2.34
N ASN A 369 18.94 28.08 3.24
CA ASN A 369 18.06 28.27 4.40
C ASN A 369 18.60 29.37 5.31
N ILE A 370 17.77 30.30 5.78
CA ILE A 370 18.23 31.48 6.53
C ILE A 370 17.77 31.42 7.98
N LEU A 371 18.71 31.62 8.91
CA LEU A 371 18.46 31.87 10.33
C LEU A 371 18.66 33.36 10.64
N TYR A 372 17.57 34.03 11.01
CA TYR A 372 17.55 35.41 11.46
C TYR A 372 17.52 35.46 12.97
N ARG A 373 18.59 35.98 13.57
CA ARG A 373 18.64 36.24 15.00
C ARG A 373 17.93 37.55 15.32
N ASN A 374 17.00 37.54 16.26
CA ASN A 374 16.36 38.74 16.78
C ASN A 374 17.33 39.50 17.72
N MET A 375 17.31 40.82 17.65
CA MET A 375 18.33 41.67 18.28
C MET A 375 17.79 42.50 19.46
N LEU A 376 16.53 42.34 19.85
CA LEU A 376 15.89 43.12 20.91
C LEU A 376 16.67 43.06 22.23
N ASN A 377 17.07 41.87 22.67
CA ASN A 377 17.79 41.71 23.94
C ASN A 377 19.31 41.93 23.82
N THR A 378 19.88 41.84 22.62
CA THR A 378 21.34 42.01 22.40
C THR A 378 21.84 43.44 22.57
N LEU A 379 20.97 44.46 22.46
CA LEU A 379 21.35 45.87 22.61
C LEU A 379 21.38 46.35 24.07
N SER A 380 21.05 45.48 25.04
CA SER A 380 20.95 45.87 26.46
C SER A 380 21.92 45.20 27.44
N ASN A 381 22.78 44.21 27.07
CA ASN A 381 23.92 43.79 27.94
C ASN A 381 24.94 42.83 27.27
N PRO A 382 26.26 42.97 27.54
CA PRO A 382 27.25 41.88 27.39
C PRO A 382 27.16 40.91 28.60
N PRO A 383 27.88 39.75 28.63
CA PRO A 383 27.39 38.52 29.26
C PRO A 383 27.15 38.60 30.79
N ILE A 384 25.95 38.14 31.15
CA ILE A 384 25.48 37.49 32.39
C ILE A 384 26.28 37.80 33.68
N SER A 385 25.77 38.74 34.46
CA SER A 385 25.68 38.60 35.93
C SER A 385 24.59 39.52 36.50
N ASN A 386 23.34 39.04 36.48
CA ASN A 386 22.20 39.36 37.36
C ASN A 386 20.87 39.52 36.58
N PRO A 387 19.75 39.04 37.14
CA PRO A 387 18.45 39.05 36.47
C PRO A 387 17.89 40.47 36.36
N PRO A 388 17.28 40.86 35.22
CA PRO A 388 16.65 42.16 35.09
C PRO A 388 15.28 42.19 35.78
N THR A 389 15.03 43.24 36.55
CA THR A 389 13.70 43.66 37.01
C THR A 389 12.96 44.42 35.89
N PRO A 390 11.64 44.21 35.70
CA PRO A 390 10.87 44.83 34.63
C PRO A 390 10.66 46.34 34.87
N PRO A 391 10.67 47.19 33.82
CA PRO A 391 10.37 48.61 33.96
C PRO A 391 8.92 48.90 33.55
N PHE A 392 8.02 49.15 34.50
CA PHE A 392 6.82 49.94 34.20
C PHE A 392 6.44 50.83 35.39
N SER A 393 6.57 52.14 35.20
CA SER A 393 5.85 53.14 35.99
C SER A 393 5.22 54.18 35.06
N LYS A 394 3.89 54.22 35.08
CA LYS A 394 2.98 55.15 34.39
C LYS A 394 3.38 56.63 34.53
N VAL A 395 3.29 57.37 33.43
CA VAL A 395 3.00 58.82 33.38
C VAL A 395 2.17 59.05 32.12
N GLY A 396 0.87 59.39 32.17
CA GLY A 396 0.36 60.70 32.56
C GLY A 396 0.11 61.56 31.31
N MET A 397 -0.96 61.29 30.56
CA MET A 397 -1.35 62.08 29.38
C MET A 397 -1.73 63.52 29.79
N LYS A 398 -1.14 64.51 29.11
CA LYS A 398 -1.66 65.87 29.01
C LYS A 398 -1.94 66.20 27.54
N GLU A 399 -3.08 66.86 27.34
CA GLU A 399 -3.68 67.29 26.08
C GLU A 399 -2.73 68.04 25.14
N VAL A 400 -2.89 67.80 23.82
CA VAL A 400 -2.26 68.55 22.72
C VAL A 400 -3.34 69.35 21.98
N PRO A 401 -3.16 70.67 21.74
CA PRO A 401 -4.04 71.45 20.87
C PRO A 401 -3.63 71.34 19.38
N PRO A 402 -4.53 71.64 18.42
CA PRO A 402 -4.38 71.16 17.04
C PRO A 402 -3.40 72.03 16.24
N PHE A 403 -2.59 71.40 15.38
CA PHE A 403 -1.80 72.11 14.37
C PHE A 403 -2.43 72.08 12.98
N SER A 404 -2.42 73.26 12.37
CA SER A 404 -2.89 73.60 11.03
C SER A 404 -1.91 73.20 9.92
N LYS A 405 -2.50 72.95 8.74
CA LYS A 405 -1.89 72.75 7.40
C LYS A 405 -0.68 73.65 7.07
N GLY A 406 0.32 73.08 6.38
CA GLY A 406 1.17 73.82 5.44
C GLY A 406 2.57 73.23 5.14
N ASP A 407 2.75 72.78 3.89
CA ASP A 407 3.96 72.77 3.04
C ASP A 407 5.19 71.85 3.25
N LYS A 408 5.23 70.81 2.40
CA LYS A 408 6.26 70.38 1.41
C LYS A 408 7.75 70.81 1.57
N GLY A 409 8.62 69.78 1.69
CA GLY A 409 9.74 69.54 0.76
C GLY A 409 11.19 69.76 1.25
N GLY A 410 11.99 68.68 1.27
CA GLY A 410 13.41 68.68 0.83
C GLY A 410 14.53 68.60 1.88
N PHE A 411 15.07 67.37 2.08
CA PHE A 411 16.43 66.98 2.50
C PHE A 411 17.37 67.99 3.21
N ALA A 412 17.63 67.74 4.50
CA ALA A 412 18.98 67.64 5.08
C ALA A 412 18.88 67.10 6.52
N ALA A 413 19.34 65.87 6.72
CA ALA A 413 19.35 65.17 8.01
C ALA A 413 20.24 65.91 9.03
N LEU A 414 19.61 66.36 10.11
CA LEU A 414 20.26 66.71 11.36
C LEU A 414 20.13 65.50 12.28
N PHE A 415 21.24 64.83 12.56
CA PHE A 415 21.33 63.96 13.72
C PHE A 415 21.24 64.84 14.97
N SER A 416 20.18 64.68 15.75
CA SER A 416 20.16 65.08 17.16
C SER A 416 19.97 63.84 18.01
N GLU A 417 20.93 63.58 18.88
CA GLU A 417 20.91 62.55 19.92
C GLU A 417 19.77 62.82 20.92
N LYS A 418 18.61 62.19 20.67
CA LYS A 418 17.55 61.79 21.62
C LYS A 418 16.43 61.18 20.80
N ASP A 419 15.98 59.99 21.19
CA ASP A 419 14.98 59.12 20.55
C ASP A 419 15.61 57.93 19.78
N TYR A 420 16.27 57.03 20.51
CA TYR A 420 16.35 55.62 20.11
C TYR A 420 15.27 54.87 20.89
N GLU A 421 14.03 54.92 20.42
CA GLU A 421 13.14 53.76 20.62
C GLU A 421 13.78 52.61 19.82
N LEU A 422 14.04 51.49 20.49
CA LEU A 422 14.71 50.33 19.89
C LEU A 422 13.85 49.79 18.75
N ALA A 423 14.24 50.08 17.50
CA ALA A 423 13.59 49.48 16.34
C ALA A 423 13.90 47.96 16.32
N LEU A 424 12.86 47.13 16.28
CA LEU A 424 12.99 45.69 16.03
C LEU A 424 13.87 45.47 14.80
N SER A 425 14.91 44.65 14.95
CA SER A 425 15.82 44.30 13.87
C SER A 425 16.30 42.88 14.01
N PHE A 426 16.56 42.25 12.87
CA PHE A 426 17.10 40.91 12.80
C PHE A 426 18.45 40.90 12.09
N LYS A 427 19.26 39.92 12.43
CA LYS A 427 20.56 39.68 11.80
C LYS A 427 20.58 38.28 11.20
N ASP A 428 20.90 38.19 9.91
CA ASP A 428 21.25 36.90 9.29
C ASP A 428 22.54 36.36 9.95
N VAL A 429 22.41 35.25 10.67
CA VAL A 429 23.50 34.54 11.35
C VAL A 429 23.81 33.19 10.71
N THR A 430 23.19 32.86 9.58
CA THR A 430 23.20 31.55 8.93
C THR A 430 24.59 30.92 8.84
N VAL A 431 25.57 31.66 8.31
CA VAL A 431 26.94 31.16 8.16
C VAL A 431 27.65 31.05 9.51
N ALA A 432 27.45 32.01 10.41
CA ALA A 432 28.07 32.02 11.73
C ALA A 432 27.55 30.88 12.62
N SER A 433 26.30 30.48 12.41
CA SER A 433 25.62 29.39 13.11
C SER A 433 25.82 28.02 12.47
N GLY A 434 26.61 27.90 11.39
CA GLY A 434 26.92 26.61 10.75
C GLY A 434 25.86 26.08 9.77
N LEU A 435 24.90 26.91 9.38
CA LEU A 435 23.78 26.57 8.47
C LEU A 435 23.98 27.07 7.03
N GLY A 436 25.22 27.45 6.68
CA GLY A 436 25.58 28.03 5.39
C GLY A 436 25.39 27.10 4.18
N GLU A 437 25.92 27.54 3.03
CA GLU A 437 25.72 26.89 1.73
C GLU A 437 26.06 25.38 1.73
N ASP A 438 27.12 24.96 2.44
CA ASP A 438 27.62 23.57 2.45
C ASP A 438 26.61 22.54 2.98
N VAL A 439 25.63 22.97 3.78
CA VAL A 439 24.60 22.10 4.36
C VAL A 439 23.20 22.37 3.82
N SER A 440 22.96 23.55 3.23
CA SER A 440 21.65 23.94 2.70
C SER A 440 21.51 23.70 1.19
N ILE A 441 22.53 24.05 0.39
CA ILE A 441 22.44 23.94 -1.08
C ILE A 441 22.40 22.47 -1.51
N GLY A 442 21.54 22.17 -2.48
CA GLY A 442 21.29 20.82 -2.99
C GLY A 442 20.09 20.10 -2.35
N PHE A 443 19.56 20.61 -1.24
CA PHE A 443 18.33 20.13 -0.60
C PHE A 443 17.19 21.11 -0.85
N PHE A 444 16.03 20.60 -1.27
CA PHE A 444 14.86 21.44 -1.52
C PHE A 444 13.98 21.47 -0.28
N GLY A 445 14.13 22.51 0.54
CA GLY A 445 13.47 22.64 1.84
C GLY A 445 12.00 23.06 1.74
N TRP A 446 11.16 22.40 2.53
CA TRP A 446 9.72 22.68 2.66
C TRP A 446 9.35 22.93 4.13
N GLY A 447 8.70 21.97 4.79
CA GLY A 447 8.33 22.07 6.21
C GLY A 447 9.55 22.16 7.13
N THR A 448 9.43 22.95 8.18
CA THR A 448 10.48 23.17 9.19
C THR A 448 9.86 23.52 10.53
N ASP A 449 10.58 23.24 11.62
CA ASP A 449 10.32 23.83 12.93
C ASP A 449 11.58 23.89 13.80
N MET A 450 11.53 24.67 14.89
CA MET A 450 12.52 24.69 15.96
C MET A 450 12.00 23.91 17.19
N PHE A 451 12.65 22.82 17.56
CA PHE A 451 12.23 21.96 18.67
C PHE A 451 13.44 21.27 19.31
N ASP A 452 13.34 20.93 20.59
CA ASP A 452 14.41 20.27 21.35
C ASP A 452 14.24 18.75 21.24
N TYR A 453 15.07 18.08 20.41
CA TYR A 453 14.89 16.64 20.16
C TYR A 453 15.63 15.75 21.16
N ASP A 454 16.65 16.26 21.84
CA ASP A 454 17.47 15.49 22.80
C ASP A 454 17.27 15.92 24.27
N ASN A 455 16.32 16.82 24.51
CA ASN A 455 15.92 17.37 25.80
C ASN A 455 17.05 18.12 26.52
N ASP A 456 17.99 18.73 25.78
CA ASP A 456 19.13 19.47 26.35
C ASP A 456 18.82 20.95 26.70
N GLY A 457 17.61 21.41 26.39
CA GLY A 457 17.10 22.75 26.69
C GLY A 457 17.29 23.76 25.56
N TYR A 458 17.91 23.37 24.44
CA TYR A 458 18.15 24.24 23.29
C TYR A 458 17.39 23.76 22.05
N PRO A 459 16.56 24.59 21.41
CA PRO A 459 15.91 24.20 20.16
C PRO A 459 16.90 23.84 19.06
N ASP A 460 16.65 22.70 18.43
CA ASP A 460 17.25 22.18 17.22
C ASP A 460 16.37 22.50 16.00
N ILE A 461 16.88 22.27 14.78
CA ILE A 461 16.14 22.56 13.54
C ILE A 461 15.97 21.29 12.72
N PHE A 462 14.75 21.02 12.27
CA PHE A 462 14.47 20.00 11.25
C PHE A 462 13.96 20.61 9.96
N VAL A 463 14.39 20.06 8.81
CA VAL A 463 13.92 20.45 7.48
C VAL A 463 13.43 19.23 6.71
N ALA A 464 12.16 19.28 6.29
CA ALA A 464 11.55 18.34 5.36
C ALA A 464 12.00 18.66 3.93
N ASN A 465 12.60 17.69 3.23
CA ASN A 465 13.20 17.91 1.92
C ASN A 465 12.54 17.08 0.81
N GLY A 466 12.41 17.65 -0.39
CA GLY A 466 11.90 16.92 -1.55
C GLY A 466 11.94 17.72 -2.84
N ASN A 467 12.58 17.21 -3.87
CA ASN A 467 12.76 17.95 -5.12
C ASN A 467 11.45 17.98 -5.95
N PRO A 468 10.97 19.15 -6.42
CA PRO A 468 9.75 19.25 -7.22
C PRO A 468 9.91 18.74 -8.66
N ASN A 469 11.12 18.46 -9.13
CA ASN A 469 11.34 17.99 -10.50
C ASN A 469 10.74 16.59 -10.69
N PRO A 470 10.05 16.35 -11.82
CA PRO A 470 9.59 15.02 -12.20
C PRO A 470 10.76 14.10 -12.58
N ASP A 471 10.56 12.80 -12.35
CA ASP A 471 11.43 11.72 -12.83
C ASP A 471 10.89 11.22 -14.18
N PHE A 472 11.76 11.12 -15.20
CA PHE A 472 11.38 10.87 -16.60
C PHE A 472 10.97 9.41 -16.89
N ASP A 473 11.28 8.46 -16.00
CA ASP A 473 10.89 7.05 -16.11
C ASP A 473 9.98 6.56 -14.94
N ASN A 474 9.59 7.49 -14.05
CA ASN A 474 8.40 7.57 -13.19
C ASN A 474 8.09 6.51 -12.09
N PRO A 475 8.46 6.76 -10.82
CA PRO A 475 7.89 6.10 -9.63
C PRO A 475 6.75 6.86 -8.89
N ARG A 476 6.04 7.75 -9.60
CA ARG A 476 4.94 8.69 -9.25
C ARG A 476 5.32 10.04 -8.68
N THR A 477 6.42 10.54 -9.26
CA THR A 477 6.79 11.94 -9.53
C THR A 477 6.89 12.91 -8.36
N THR A 478 8.09 12.96 -7.82
CA THR A 478 8.96 14.09 -7.42
C THR A 478 10.20 13.39 -6.86
N VAL A 479 11.40 13.92 -7.07
CA VAL A 479 12.62 13.19 -6.67
C VAL A 479 12.81 13.27 -5.15
N GLY A 480 12.88 12.11 -4.50
CA GLY A 480 13.01 12.02 -3.04
C GLY A 480 14.37 12.46 -2.53
N GLN A 481 14.38 13.14 -1.39
CA GLN A 481 15.58 13.58 -0.68
C GLN A 481 15.47 13.19 0.80
N ARG A 482 16.60 13.03 1.48
CA ARG A 482 16.60 12.83 2.95
C ARG A 482 16.19 14.13 3.65
N ASN A 483 15.47 14.01 4.75
CA ASN A 483 15.24 15.14 5.66
C ASN A 483 16.51 15.48 6.44
N GLN A 484 16.60 16.72 6.93
CA GLN A 484 17.75 17.20 7.69
C GLN A 484 17.40 17.51 9.13
N LEU A 485 18.32 17.22 10.04
CA LEU A 485 18.27 17.58 11.45
C LEU A 485 19.58 18.23 11.84
N PHE A 486 19.48 19.43 12.40
CA PHE A 486 20.59 20.27 12.82
C PHE A 486 20.56 20.43 14.33
N ARG A 487 21.55 19.83 15.01
CA ARG A 487 21.65 19.88 16.46
C ARG A 487 22.27 21.20 16.91
N ASN A 488 21.62 21.92 17.80
CA ASN A 488 22.16 23.08 18.50
C ASN A 488 23.09 22.62 19.63
N ASN A 489 24.21 23.30 19.83
CA ASN A 489 25.16 22.96 20.89
C ASN A 489 25.04 23.87 22.14
N GLY A 490 24.00 24.69 22.20
CA GLY A 490 23.75 25.67 23.26
C GLY A 490 24.53 26.97 23.13
N SER A 491 25.35 27.13 22.08
CA SER A 491 26.06 28.38 21.76
C SER A 491 25.54 29.05 20.48
N GLY A 492 24.41 28.57 19.95
CA GLY A 492 23.85 29.04 18.69
C GLY A 492 24.59 28.54 17.44
N ILE A 493 25.41 27.49 17.59
CA ILE A 493 26.10 26.80 16.50
C ILE A 493 25.44 25.45 16.28
N PHE A 494 25.03 25.19 15.05
CA PHE A 494 24.34 23.99 14.62
C PHE A 494 25.27 23.01 13.90
N THR A 495 24.98 21.71 14.04
CA THR A 495 25.68 20.63 13.33
C THR A 495 24.67 19.71 12.64
N ASP A 496 24.87 19.41 11.34
CA ASP A 496 24.07 18.37 10.63
C ASP A 496 24.34 17.00 11.27
N VAL A 497 23.34 16.47 11.98
CA VAL A 497 23.37 15.14 12.62
C VAL A 497 22.50 14.12 11.89
N SER A 498 21.92 14.49 10.73
CA SER A 498 20.90 13.66 10.06
C SER A 498 21.40 12.26 9.70
N GLY A 499 22.69 12.11 9.39
CA GLY A 499 23.29 10.81 9.08
C GLY A 499 23.45 9.86 10.29
N SER A 500 23.48 10.42 11.50
CA SER A 500 23.68 9.71 12.77
C SER A 500 22.42 9.56 13.62
N SER A 501 21.34 10.30 13.33
CA SER A 501 20.13 10.34 14.17
C SER A 501 19.10 9.24 13.89
N GLY A 502 19.55 8.04 13.49
CA GLY A 502 18.69 6.86 13.28
C GLY A 502 18.34 6.56 11.82
N ASP A 503 17.50 5.54 11.60
CA ASP A 503 17.08 5.12 10.25
C ASP A 503 15.90 5.94 9.71
N GLY A 504 15.08 6.54 10.58
CA GLY A 504 14.00 7.45 10.20
C GLY A 504 14.49 8.65 9.37
N LEU A 505 15.67 9.20 9.69
CA LEU A 505 16.25 10.32 8.93
C LEU A 505 16.99 9.91 7.66
N LYS A 506 17.11 8.60 7.40
CA LYS A 506 17.68 8.08 6.14
C LYS A 506 16.63 7.91 5.05
N ILE A 507 15.35 8.05 5.40
CA ILE A 507 14.24 7.97 4.44
C ILE A 507 14.39 9.09 3.41
N ALA A 508 14.54 8.71 2.14
CA ALA A 508 14.56 9.63 1.02
C ALA A 508 13.18 9.65 0.34
N ARG A 509 12.41 10.71 0.57
CA ARG A 509 11.06 10.91 -0.01
C ARG A 509 10.91 12.35 -0.48
N SER A 510 9.85 12.62 -1.24
CA SER A 510 9.50 14.00 -1.58
C SER A 510 8.71 14.60 -0.44
N SER A 511 9.38 14.91 0.67
CA SER A 511 8.74 15.44 1.88
C SER A 511 8.23 16.87 1.66
N ARG A 512 7.13 17.21 2.33
CA ARG A 512 6.46 18.51 2.24
C ARG A 512 6.19 19.06 3.63
N GLY A 513 4.94 19.05 4.08
CA GLY A 513 4.63 19.46 5.44
C GLY A 513 5.10 18.44 6.46
N ALA A 514 5.47 18.94 7.63
CA ALA A 514 5.86 18.16 8.79
C ALA A 514 5.23 18.77 10.03
N THR A 515 4.89 17.94 11.00
CA THR A 515 4.37 18.33 12.31
C THR A 515 5.15 17.62 13.41
N PHE A 516 5.28 18.30 14.54
CA PHE A 516 6.11 17.90 15.68
C PHE A 516 5.25 17.81 16.94
N GLY A 517 5.43 16.73 17.71
CA GLY A 517 4.75 16.54 18.99
C GLY A 517 5.04 15.18 19.61
N ASP A 518 4.76 15.05 20.90
CA ASP A 518 4.93 13.82 21.67
C ASP A 518 3.71 12.91 21.48
N ILE A 519 3.82 11.89 20.61
CA ILE A 519 2.69 11.05 20.17
C ILE A 519 2.29 10.06 21.26
N ASP A 520 3.21 9.56 22.07
CA ASP A 520 2.91 8.57 23.11
C ASP A 520 3.05 9.10 24.55
N ASN A 521 3.19 10.41 24.69
CA ASN A 521 3.26 11.16 25.94
C ASN A 521 4.42 10.72 26.84
N ASP A 522 5.52 10.29 26.23
CA ASP A 522 6.67 9.72 26.92
C ASP A 522 7.77 10.73 27.25
N GLY A 523 7.78 11.89 26.59
CA GLY A 523 8.69 13.00 26.85
C GLY A 523 9.70 13.35 25.78
N ASP A 524 9.68 12.67 24.64
CA ASP A 524 10.43 13.10 23.47
C ASP A 524 9.50 13.44 22.29
N ILE A 525 10.00 14.31 21.42
CA ILE A 525 9.21 14.86 20.32
C ILE A 525 9.36 13.97 19.09
N ASP A 526 8.24 13.47 18.59
CA ASP A 526 8.11 12.72 17.35
C ASP A 526 7.80 13.64 16.16
N ILE A 527 7.92 13.09 14.94
CA ILE A 527 7.67 13.83 13.70
C ILE A 527 6.74 13.03 12.79
N VAL A 528 5.69 13.67 12.29
CA VAL A 528 4.90 13.15 11.16
C VAL A 528 5.14 14.00 9.93
N VAL A 529 5.53 13.37 8.83
CA VAL A 529 5.87 14.04 7.57
C VAL A 529 4.90 13.61 6.47
N ASN A 530 4.24 14.56 5.82
CA ASN A 530 3.46 14.32 4.62
C ASN A 530 4.38 14.32 3.40
N ASN A 531 4.34 13.25 2.59
CA ASN A 531 5.22 13.09 1.44
C ASN A 531 4.42 13.14 0.14
N ASN A 532 4.78 14.05 -0.78
CA ASN A 532 4.05 14.23 -2.02
C ASN A 532 4.06 12.95 -2.87
N ASN A 533 2.89 12.55 -3.38
CA ASN A 533 2.62 11.32 -4.12
C ASN A 533 3.17 10.04 -3.46
N ASN A 534 3.34 10.03 -2.13
CA ASN A 534 3.90 8.92 -1.39
C ASN A 534 3.19 8.76 -0.04
N TYR A 535 3.52 7.69 0.68
CA TYR A 535 2.97 7.52 2.03
C TYR A 535 3.53 8.60 2.96
N ALA A 536 2.74 9.03 3.95
CA ALA A 536 3.27 9.76 5.09
C ALA A 536 4.40 8.96 5.78
N SER A 537 5.24 9.65 6.55
CA SER A 537 6.28 9.06 7.39
C SER A 537 6.02 9.41 8.84
N VAL A 538 6.19 8.46 9.74
CA VAL A 538 6.15 8.67 11.19
C VAL A 538 7.53 8.35 11.73
N LEU A 539 8.21 9.37 12.25
CA LEU A 539 9.56 9.28 12.78
C LEU A 539 9.46 9.34 14.30
N ARG A 540 9.65 8.20 14.95
CA ARG A 540 9.54 8.10 16.40
C ARG A 540 10.87 8.42 17.07
N ASN A 541 10.88 9.32 18.04
CA ASN A 541 12.05 9.57 18.87
C ASN A 541 12.07 8.54 20.02
N ASP A 542 13.19 7.85 20.23
CA ASP A 542 13.37 6.98 21.41
C ASP A 542 14.67 7.35 22.18
N GLY A 543 15.38 8.38 21.70
CA GLY A 543 16.64 8.83 22.25
C GLY A 543 16.53 10.09 23.09
N GLY A 544 15.49 10.92 22.87
CA GLY A 544 15.28 12.20 23.57
C GLY A 544 15.06 12.05 25.07
N ASN A 545 14.48 10.94 25.50
CA ASN A 545 14.35 10.55 26.91
C ASN A 545 15.69 10.28 27.65
N SER A 546 16.82 10.70 27.09
CA SER A 546 18.10 10.76 27.81
C SER A 546 18.20 11.96 28.75
N GLY A 547 17.52 13.07 28.43
CA GLY A 547 17.32 14.23 29.29
C GLY A 547 15.95 14.21 29.98
N ASN A 548 15.80 15.02 31.02
CA ASN A 548 14.53 15.29 31.69
C ASN A 548 13.70 16.29 30.87
N TYR A 549 12.38 16.27 31.03
CA TYR A 549 11.50 17.16 30.28
C TYR A 549 10.33 17.71 31.11
N LEU A 550 9.62 18.71 30.58
CA LEU A 550 8.30 19.11 31.05
C LEU A 550 7.41 19.51 29.87
N THR A 551 6.23 18.88 29.77
CA THR A 551 5.20 19.25 28.78
C THR A 551 4.09 20.03 29.47
N ILE A 552 3.71 21.18 28.93
CA ILE A 552 2.72 22.09 29.51
C ILE A 552 1.59 22.34 28.50
N ARG A 553 0.37 21.94 28.86
CA ARG A 553 -0.87 22.36 28.18
C ARG A 553 -1.46 23.57 28.91
N LEU A 554 -1.80 24.61 28.16
CA LEU A 554 -2.51 25.78 28.68
C LEU A 554 -4.00 25.67 28.37
N LYS A 555 -4.83 26.14 29.30
CA LYS A 555 -6.29 26.23 29.12
C LYS A 555 -6.79 27.62 29.50
N GLY A 556 -7.23 28.38 28.50
CA GLY A 556 -7.79 29.72 28.68
C GLY A 556 -9.16 29.71 29.35
N THR A 557 -9.40 30.67 30.24
CA THR A 557 -10.69 30.88 30.92
C THR A 557 -11.36 32.19 30.53
N LYS A 558 -10.57 33.26 30.39
CA LYS A 558 -10.99 34.59 29.94
C LYS A 558 -10.76 34.77 28.44
N ASN A 559 -9.62 34.30 27.95
CA ASN A 559 -9.25 34.36 26.54
C ASN A 559 -9.59 33.05 25.83
N ASN A 560 -9.11 32.91 24.58
CA ASN A 560 -9.28 31.71 23.77
C ASN A 560 -8.91 30.43 24.56
N ARG A 561 -9.72 29.37 24.38
CA ARG A 561 -9.64 28.16 25.22
C ARG A 561 -8.32 27.40 25.08
N ASP A 562 -7.69 27.50 23.91
CA ASP A 562 -6.43 26.82 23.59
C ASP A 562 -5.20 27.54 24.17
N GLY A 563 -5.36 28.77 24.68
CA GLY A 563 -4.25 29.56 25.21
C GLY A 563 -3.27 30.07 24.15
N ILE A 564 -3.68 30.10 22.87
CA ILE A 564 -2.88 30.62 21.75
C ILE A 564 -2.48 32.08 22.03
N GLY A 565 -1.21 32.40 21.80
CA GLY A 565 -0.55 33.67 22.12
C GLY A 565 0.03 33.73 23.54
N ALA A 566 -0.23 32.74 24.40
CA ALA A 566 0.37 32.75 25.74
C ALA A 566 1.87 32.39 25.68
N LYS A 567 2.69 33.22 26.33
CA LYS A 567 4.14 33.00 26.49
C LYS A 567 4.45 32.32 27.81
N VAL A 568 5.34 31.34 27.79
CA VAL A 568 5.81 30.60 28.97
C VAL A 568 7.32 30.66 29.04
N SER A 569 7.82 31.29 30.11
CA SER A 569 9.23 31.25 30.48
C SER A 569 9.45 30.21 31.58
N LEU A 570 10.31 29.22 31.33
CA LEU A 570 10.67 28.19 32.28
C LEU A 570 12.12 28.36 32.73
N THR A 571 12.36 28.35 34.03
CA THR A 571 13.70 28.32 34.63
C THR A 571 13.93 26.97 35.31
N ALA A 572 14.99 26.26 34.90
CA ALA A 572 15.43 25.00 35.47
C ALA A 572 16.96 25.03 35.64
N GLY A 573 17.44 25.26 36.87
CA GLY A 573 18.86 25.45 37.13
C GLY A 573 19.42 26.67 36.39
N SER A 574 20.33 26.45 35.44
CA SER A 574 20.89 27.51 34.58
C SER A 574 20.11 27.74 33.29
N LEU A 575 19.17 26.85 32.93
CA LEU A 575 18.36 26.98 31.73
C LEU A 575 17.24 27.98 31.98
N VAL A 576 17.08 28.92 31.05
CA VAL A 576 15.94 29.84 30.98
C VAL A 576 15.41 29.74 29.56
N MET A 577 14.21 29.19 29.38
CA MET A 577 13.66 28.89 28.07
C MET A 577 12.34 29.62 27.88
N LEU A 578 12.12 30.19 26.69
CA LEU A 578 10.87 30.83 26.30
C LEU A 578 10.15 30.04 25.21
N ARG A 579 8.85 29.82 25.37
CA ARG A 579 7.97 29.23 24.36
C ARG A 579 6.64 29.97 24.29
N GLU A 580 5.96 29.88 23.17
CA GLU A 580 4.65 30.50 22.93
C GLU A 580 3.70 29.48 22.32
N VAL A 581 2.43 29.48 22.74
CA VAL A 581 1.40 28.62 22.13
C VAL A 581 0.98 29.21 20.80
N ARG A 582 1.20 28.47 19.70
CA ARG A 582 0.87 28.91 18.33
C ARG A 582 0.02 27.86 17.62
N ALA A 583 -0.83 28.32 16.70
CA ALA A 583 -1.66 27.46 15.87
C ALA A 583 -1.45 27.81 14.39
N GLY A 584 -0.61 26.99 13.75
CA GLY A 584 -0.05 27.19 12.41
C GLY A 584 1.47 27.24 12.48
N SER A 585 2.16 26.46 11.64
CA SER A 585 3.62 26.38 11.64
C SER A 585 4.19 25.83 10.32
N GLY A 586 5.47 26.10 10.08
CA GLY A 586 6.25 25.48 9.01
C GLY A 586 5.68 25.75 7.61
N TYR A 587 5.43 24.67 6.87
CA TYR A 587 4.86 24.68 5.53
C TYR A 587 3.51 23.94 5.56
N LEU A 588 2.41 24.68 5.39
CA LEU A 588 1.04 24.15 5.27
C LEU A 588 0.55 23.34 6.51
N SER A 589 1.25 23.41 7.64
CA SER A 589 1.13 22.44 8.73
C SER A 589 0.85 23.12 10.08
N GLN A 590 0.60 22.30 11.11
CA GLN A 590 0.49 22.77 12.49
C GLN A 590 1.04 21.71 13.46
N ASN A 591 1.80 22.16 14.44
CA ASN A 591 2.38 21.34 15.51
C ASN A 591 1.41 21.14 16.67
N ASP A 592 1.77 20.21 17.55
CA ASP A 592 1.18 20.10 18.88
C ASP A 592 1.23 21.46 19.60
N THR A 593 0.08 21.91 20.13
CA THR A 593 -0.03 23.21 20.84
C THR A 593 0.50 23.14 22.28
N ARG A 594 0.83 21.94 22.78
CA ARG A 594 1.45 21.77 24.09
C ARG A 594 2.91 22.20 24.03
N LEU A 595 3.34 22.97 25.03
CA LEU A 595 4.70 23.48 25.10
C LEU A 595 5.63 22.44 25.69
N HIS A 596 6.72 22.17 24.99
CA HIS A 596 7.75 21.23 25.41
C HIS A 596 9.02 21.96 25.87
N PHE A 597 9.57 21.50 26.99
CA PHE A 597 10.80 22.02 27.58
C PHE A 597 11.73 20.85 27.94
N GLY A 598 12.85 20.71 27.25
CA GLY A 598 13.97 19.88 27.70
C GLY A 598 14.67 20.53 28.88
N MET A 599 15.04 19.73 29.88
CA MET A 599 15.62 20.20 31.13
C MET A 599 16.94 19.50 31.46
N ASP A 600 17.53 18.78 30.49
CA ASP A 600 18.78 18.06 30.64
C ASP A 600 18.79 17.20 31.92
N GLU A 601 19.78 17.32 32.80
CA GLU A 601 19.85 16.56 34.06
C GLU A 601 18.99 17.18 35.20
N VAL A 602 18.28 18.30 34.97
CA VAL A 602 17.56 19.02 36.04
C VAL A 602 16.26 18.33 36.43
N GLU A 603 16.12 17.97 37.71
CA GLU A 603 15.00 17.17 38.21
C GLU A 603 13.70 17.97 38.48
N LYS A 604 13.75 19.31 38.40
CA LYS A 604 12.59 20.18 38.60
C LYS A 604 12.74 21.54 37.90
N ALA A 605 11.62 22.10 37.45
CA ALA A 605 11.53 23.50 37.07
C ALA A 605 11.40 24.36 38.34
N ASP A 606 12.36 25.27 38.54
CA ASP A 606 12.37 26.21 39.68
C ASP A 606 11.24 27.23 39.56
N LYS A 607 10.97 27.68 38.33
CA LYS A 607 10.00 28.72 38.03
C LYS A 607 9.36 28.51 36.66
N ILE A 608 8.04 28.60 36.59
CA ILE A 608 7.27 28.69 35.34
C ILE A 608 6.49 29.99 35.41
N LEU A 609 6.79 30.93 34.52
CA LEU A 609 6.08 32.19 34.36
C LEU A 609 5.24 32.11 33.09
N ILE A 610 3.93 32.29 33.22
CA ILE A 610 2.98 32.25 32.10
C ILE A 610 2.41 33.65 31.93
N GLN A 611 2.55 34.22 30.75
CA GLN A 611 1.93 35.47 30.34
C GLN A 611 0.80 35.12 29.37
N TRP A 612 -0.43 35.36 29.81
CA TRP A 612 -1.62 35.12 29.00
C TRP A 612 -1.92 36.33 28.12
N PRO A 613 -2.53 36.15 26.94
CA PRO A 613 -2.95 37.29 26.12
C PRO A 613 -4.01 38.16 26.81
N SER A 614 -4.62 37.69 27.91
CA SER A 614 -5.56 38.47 28.73
C SER A 614 -4.86 39.55 29.57
N GLY A 615 -3.52 39.59 29.54
CA GLY A 615 -2.66 40.36 30.42
C GLY A 615 -2.47 39.73 31.80
N ILE A 616 -3.07 38.57 32.09
CA ILE A 616 -2.80 37.83 33.33
C ILE A 616 -1.39 37.28 33.28
N THR A 617 -0.64 37.44 34.37
CA THR A 617 0.63 36.73 34.58
C THR A 617 0.47 35.73 35.73
N GLN A 618 0.87 34.48 35.51
CA GLN A 618 0.82 33.41 36.51
C GLN A 618 2.22 32.87 36.79
N LEU A 619 2.46 32.52 38.05
CA LEU A 619 3.74 32.03 38.53
C LEU A 619 3.54 30.70 39.26
N ILE A 620 4.17 29.65 38.74
CA ILE A 620 4.23 28.33 39.37
C ILE A 620 5.69 28.04 39.71
N LYS A 621 5.94 27.38 40.85
CA LYS A 621 7.30 27.08 41.34
C LYS A 621 7.43 25.61 41.69
N ASP A 622 8.66 25.13 41.67
CA ASP A 622 9.06 23.80 42.16
C ASP A 622 8.25 22.65 41.52
N VAL A 623 8.14 22.65 40.19
CA VAL A 623 7.43 21.59 39.44
C VAL A 623 8.41 20.47 39.08
N ALA A 624 8.08 19.23 39.44
CA ALA A 624 8.93 18.08 39.15
C ALA A 624 9.04 17.81 37.63
N ALA A 625 10.23 17.37 37.21
CA ALA A 625 10.47 16.93 35.85
C ALA A 625 9.69 15.65 35.46
N ASN A 626 9.70 15.37 34.16
CA ASN A 626 9.19 14.18 33.50
C ASN A 626 7.67 14.00 33.62
N GLN A 627 6.96 15.12 33.52
CA GLN A 627 5.51 15.22 33.68
C GLN A 627 4.86 15.95 32.51
N PHE A 628 3.61 15.56 32.23
CA PHE A 628 2.69 16.35 31.44
C PHE A 628 1.72 17.04 32.39
N ILE A 629 1.70 18.38 32.38
CA ILE A 629 0.83 19.19 33.23
C ILE A 629 -0.13 20.04 32.41
N THR A 630 -1.30 20.30 32.97
CA THR A 630 -2.25 21.29 32.45
C THR A 630 -2.38 22.45 33.43
N VAL A 631 -2.19 23.67 32.93
CA VAL A 631 -2.36 24.91 33.69
C VAL A 631 -3.60 25.65 33.19
N THR A 632 -4.50 26.00 34.10
CA THR A 632 -5.72 26.75 33.78
C THR A 632 -5.54 28.22 34.13
N GLU A 633 -5.86 29.09 33.18
CA GLU A 633 -5.75 30.55 33.32
C GLU A 633 -6.46 31.05 34.59
N GLY A 634 -5.74 31.84 35.39
CA GLY A 634 -6.24 32.48 36.61
C GLY A 634 -6.30 31.58 37.85
N THR A 635 -5.81 30.33 37.78
CA THR A 635 -5.72 29.41 38.93
C THR A 635 -4.32 29.33 39.54
N ASP A 636 -4.22 29.15 40.86
CA ASP A 636 -2.92 29.06 41.57
C ASP A 636 -2.26 27.66 41.50
N ASN A 637 -2.89 26.69 40.82
CA ASN A 637 -2.45 25.28 40.79
C ASN A 637 -2.42 24.74 39.35
N PHE A 638 -1.77 23.59 39.16
CA PHE A 638 -1.79 22.81 37.92
C PHE A 638 -2.31 21.39 38.17
N LYS A 639 -2.76 20.73 37.10
CA LYS A 639 -3.16 19.32 37.11
C LYS A 639 -2.08 18.49 36.44
N ILE A 640 -1.60 17.45 37.10
CA ILE A 640 -0.77 16.43 36.45
C ILE A 640 -1.71 15.52 35.65
N GLU A 641 -1.43 15.33 34.38
CA GLU A 641 -2.18 14.38 33.57
C GLU A 641 -1.69 12.95 33.86
N GLU A 642 -2.63 12.03 34.15
CA GLU A 642 -2.28 10.65 34.47
C GLU A 642 -1.68 9.96 33.23
N LYS A 643 -0.38 9.65 33.29
CA LYS A 643 0.26 8.76 32.32
C LYS A 643 -0.41 7.39 32.39
N LYS A 644 -1.18 7.01 31.37
CA LYS A 644 -1.27 5.59 31.00
C LYS A 644 0.08 5.22 30.39
N ARG A 645 1.09 4.97 31.23
CA ARG A 645 2.35 4.34 30.81
C ARG A 645 2.01 2.94 30.31
N THR A 646 1.65 2.80 29.05
CA THR A 646 1.82 1.53 28.35
C THR A 646 3.31 1.41 28.10
N ALA A 647 4.01 0.74 29.02
CA ALA A 647 5.35 0.26 28.72
C ALA A 647 5.26 -0.54 27.42
N PHE A 648 5.94 -0.08 26.38
CA PHE A 648 6.22 -0.90 25.21
C PHE A 648 7.06 -2.08 25.69
N HIS A 649 6.39 -3.21 25.92
CA HIS A 649 7.04 -4.49 25.99
C HIS A 649 6.77 -5.20 24.69
N ASP A 650 7.84 -5.40 23.92
CA ASP A 650 7.95 -6.42 22.89
C ASP A 650 7.82 -7.82 23.54
N ASN A 651 6.66 -8.11 24.12
CA ASN A 651 6.30 -9.44 24.59
C ASN A 651 5.73 -10.21 23.41
N PHE A 652 6.62 -10.71 22.57
CA PHE A 652 6.29 -11.72 21.58
C PHE A 652 5.80 -12.98 22.29
N PRO A 653 4.64 -13.54 21.93
CA PRO A 653 4.31 -14.92 22.24
C PRO A 653 5.44 -15.87 21.79
N PRO A 654 5.69 -16.98 22.51
CA PRO A 654 6.82 -17.90 22.22
C PRO A 654 6.87 -18.43 20.78
N LEU A 655 5.72 -18.56 20.13
CA LEU A 655 5.61 -19.03 18.75
C LEU A 655 6.11 -17.99 17.73
N GLU A 656 5.88 -16.70 17.97
CA GLU A 656 6.26 -15.60 17.07
C GLU A 656 7.78 -15.41 17.03
N LYS A 657 8.41 -15.42 18.21
CA LYS A 657 9.86 -15.38 18.31
C LYS A 657 10.50 -16.57 17.59
N THR A 658 9.89 -17.75 17.65
CA THR A 658 10.43 -18.96 17.02
C THR A 658 10.43 -18.87 15.49
N ILE A 659 9.33 -18.42 14.86
CA ILE A 659 9.25 -18.31 13.40
C ILE A 659 10.20 -17.23 12.86
N LEU A 660 10.21 -16.04 13.46
CA LEU A 660 11.08 -14.94 13.03
C LEU A 660 12.57 -15.25 13.26
N THR A 661 12.93 -15.88 14.39
CA THR A 661 14.30 -16.32 14.65
C THR A 661 14.74 -17.41 13.65
N THR A 662 13.82 -18.28 13.24
CA THR A 662 14.11 -19.34 12.26
C THR A 662 14.25 -18.77 10.83
N LEU A 663 13.50 -17.71 10.47
CA LEU A 663 13.69 -16.96 9.22
C LEU A 663 15.04 -16.23 9.15
N ALA A 664 15.55 -15.78 10.30
CA ALA A 664 16.86 -15.16 10.41
C ALA A 664 18.03 -16.18 10.34
N ASP A 665 17.76 -17.49 10.44
CA ASP A 665 18.79 -18.53 10.40
C ASP A 665 19.48 -18.57 9.03
N PRO A 666 20.82 -18.61 8.96
CA PRO A 666 21.54 -18.62 7.69
C PRO A 666 21.35 -19.91 6.88
N ARG A 667 20.86 -21.00 7.48
CA ARG A 667 20.69 -22.30 6.81
C ARG A 667 19.43 -22.29 5.91
N PRO A 668 19.56 -22.63 4.60
CA PRO A 668 18.43 -22.70 3.67
C PRO A 668 17.26 -23.54 4.16
N SER A 669 17.53 -24.72 4.74
CA SER A 669 16.50 -25.63 5.24
C SER A 669 15.65 -25.01 6.37
N LYS A 670 16.26 -24.15 7.21
CA LYS A 670 15.55 -23.48 8.30
C LYS A 670 14.69 -22.32 7.81
N LYS A 671 15.20 -21.54 6.86
CA LYS A 671 14.40 -20.50 6.18
C LYS A 671 13.17 -21.09 5.49
N ILE A 672 13.33 -22.21 4.77
CA ILE A 672 12.22 -22.89 4.09
C ILE A 672 11.20 -23.45 5.10
N GLU A 673 11.65 -24.10 6.17
CA GLU A 673 10.80 -24.60 7.26
C GLU A 673 9.95 -23.46 7.86
N ALA A 674 10.56 -22.30 8.09
CA ALA A 674 9.87 -21.13 8.63
C ALA A 674 8.87 -20.52 7.63
N MET A 675 9.22 -20.41 6.34
CA MET A 675 8.30 -19.94 5.30
C MET A 675 7.10 -20.88 5.10
N ARG A 676 7.29 -22.19 5.22
CA ARG A 676 6.18 -23.15 5.21
C ARG A 676 5.31 -23.03 6.45
N SER A 677 5.91 -22.81 7.61
CA SER A 677 5.17 -22.55 8.85
C SER A 677 4.34 -21.27 8.76
N LEU A 678 4.86 -20.23 8.09
CA LEU A 678 4.12 -19.00 7.77
C LEU A 678 2.99 -19.24 6.77
N ARG A 679 3.20 -20.14 5.81
CA ARG A 679 2.17 -20.48 4.82
C ARG A 679 0.90 -21.02 5.48
N ASP A 680 1.04 -21.74 6.59
CA ASP A 680 -0.06 -22.42 7.26
C ASP A 680 -0.62 -21.65 8.47
N THR A 681 -0.01 -20.50 8.82
CA THR A 681 -0.50 -19.65 9.91
C THR A 681 -1.65 -18.76 9.45
N THR A 682 -2.62 -18.52 10.34
CA THR A 682 -3.68 -17.52 10.16
C THR A 682 -3.45 -16.28 11.03
N ASN A 683 -2.29 -16.18 11.71
CA ASN A 683 -1.94 -15.02 12.52
C ASN A 683 -1.36 -13.92 11.63
N GLU A 684 -2.21 -12.94 11.29
CA GLU A 684 -1.88 -11.80 10.44
C GLU A 684 -0.69 -10.98 10.96
N GLU A 685 -0.51 -10.83 12.27
CA GLU A 685 0.59 -10.05 12.87
C GLU A 685 1.96 -10.72 12.62
N ILE A 686 2.01 -12.06 12.68
CA ILE A 686 3.23 -12.81 12.35
C ILE A 686 3.53 -12.72 10.86
N ILE A 687 2.50 -12.84 10.02
CA ILE A 687 2.65 -12.74 8.56
C ILE A 687 3.23 -11.37 8.21
N ASP A 688 2.70 -10.30 8.77
CA ASP A 688 3.15 -8.94 8.47
C ASP A 688 4.60 -8.70 8.87
N LYS A 689 4.98 -9.07 10.11
CA LYS A 689 6.37 -8.97 10.57
C LYS A 689 7.33 -9.85 9.77
N ALA A 690 6.84 -10.92 9.14
CA ALA A 690 7.65 -11.81 8.34
C ALA A 690 7.78 -11.41 6.86
N ILE A 691 6.96 -10.49 6.36
CA ILE A 691 6.99 -10.06 4.95
C ILE A 691 8.38 -9.57 4.57
N GLU A 692 9.00 -8.69 5.35
CA GLU A 692 10.32 -8.16 5.05
C GLU A 692 11.43 -9.24 5.04
N PRO A 693 11.56 -10.11 6.07
CA PRO A 693 12.46 -11.25 6.02
C PRO A 693 12.24 -12.20 4.83
N VAL A 694 10.98 -12.40 4.42
CA VAL A 694 10.61 -13.19 3.24
C VAL A 694 11.07 -12.49 1.96
N MET A 695 10.85 -11.17 1.83
CA MET A 695 11.33 -10.38 0.69
C MET A 695 12.86 -10.38 0.60
N MET A 696 13.57 -10.26 1.72
CA MET A 696 15.03 -10.37 1.74
C MET A 696 15.50 -11.74 1.24
N SER A 697 14.70 -12.78 1.48
CA SER A 697 15.00 -14.14 1.03
C SER A 697 14.89 -14.32 -0.49
N LEU A 698 14.30 -13.38 -1.23
CA LEU A 698 14.37 -13.30 -2.69
C LEU A 698 15.80 -13.02 -3.21
N ASN A 699 16.70 -12.49 -2.37
CA ASN A 699 18.11 -12.29 -2.74
C ASN A 699 19.03 -13.40 -2.21
N ASN A 700 18.47 -14.53 -1.74
CA ASN A 700 19.28 -15.62 -1.17
C ASN A 700 20.12 -16.32 -2.26
N ARG A 701 21.31 -16.81 -1.89
CA ARG A 701 22.16 -17.58 -2.81
C ARG A 701 21.52 -18.91 -3.22
N ASP A 702 20.73 -19.50 -2.33
CA ASP A 702 20.03 -20.76 -2.56
C ASP A 702 18.72 -20.52 -3.34
N LYS A 703 18.56 -21.21 -4.47
CA LYS A 703 17.39 -21.03 -5.34
C LYS A 703 16.09 -21.54 -4.73
N ASP A 704 16.14 -22.59 -3.91
CA ASP A 704 14.96 -23.15 -3.28
C ASP A 704 14.41 -22.18 -2.23
N VAL A 705 15.29 -21.42 -1.58
CA VAL A 705 14.90 -20.33 -0.66
C VAL A 705 14.24 -19.17 -1.42
N ARG A 706 14.81 -18.75 -2.56
CA ARG A 706 14.23 -17.66 -3.37
C ARG A 706 12.85 -18.04 -3.92
N LYS A 707 12.73 -19.27 -4.42
CA LYS A 707 11.47 -19.82 -4.93
C LYS A 707 10.41 -19.92 -3.84
N GLU A 708 10.75 -20.49 -2.67
CA GLU A 708 9.81 -20.63 -1.55
C GLU A 708 9.35 -19.25 -1.05
N ALA A 709 10.23 -18.24 -1.06
CA ALA A 709 9.86 -16.86 -0.75
C ALA A 709 8.87 -16.27 -1.77
N ALA A 710 9.13 -16.45 -3.07
CA ALA A 710 8.22 -16.00 -4.13
C ALA A 710 6.85 -16.71 -4.09
N ASP A 711 6.82 -18.01 -3.81
CA ASP A 711 5.58 -18.79 -3.66
C ASP A 711 4.78 -18.35 -2.44
N LEU A 712 5.44 -18.11 -1.31
CA LEU A 712 4.80 -17.58 -0.11
C LEU A 712 4.18 -16.21 -0.39
N LEU A 713 4.94 -15.30 -1.01
CA LEU A 713 4.42 -13.99 -1.42
C LEU A 713 3.23 -14.15 -2.37
N CYS A 714 3.30 -15.01 -3.38
CA CYS A 714 2.15 -15.29 -4.26
C CYS A 714 0.89 -15.68 -3.49
N LYS A 715 1.00 -16.58 -2.50
CA LYS A 715 -0.14 -16.97 -1.66
C LYS A 715 -0.69 -15.78 -0.86
N LEU A 716 0.19 -15.02 -0.23
CA LEU A 716 -0.16 -13.86 0.60
C LEU A 716 -0.81 -12.72 -0.21
N LEU A 717 -0.45 -12.59 -1.49
CA LEU A 717 -1.00 -11.57 -2.39
C LEU A 717 -2.35 -11.97 -3.01
N LYS A 718 -2.62 -13.27 -3.13
CA LYS A 718 -3.83 -13.83 -3.73
C LYS A 718 -5.07 -13.80 -2.82
N ASP A 719 -4.89 -13.72 -1.51
CA ASP A 719 -5.99 -13.82 -0.54
C ASP A 719 -6.94 -12.61 -0.60
N GLU A 720 -8.02 -12.74 -1.40
CA GLU A 720 -9.07 -11.73 -1.58
C GLU A 720 -10.10 -11.71 -0.43
N GLN A 721 -10.12 -12.72 0.47
CA GLN A 721 -11.13 -12.78 1.55
C GLN A 721 -10.85 -11.80 2.71
N THR A 722 -9.66 -11.21 2.75
CA THR A 722 -9.26 -10.23 3.77
C THR A 722 -9.32 -8.83 3.17
N ILE A 723 -10.52 -8.22 3.12
CA ILE A 723 -10.76 -6.82 2.70
C ILE A 723 -10.34 -5.84 3.82
N LEU A 724 -9.18 -6.07 4.45
CA LEU A 724 -8.64 -5.26 5.53
C LEU A 724 -7.17 -4.93 5.22
N ARG A 725 -6.83 -3.64 5.42
CA ARG A 725 -5.51 -2.95 5.57
C ARG A 725 -4.23 -3.74 5.25
N THR A 726 -4.11 -4.96 5.76
CA THR A 726 -2.99 -5.89 5.64
C THR A 726 -2.64 -6.28 4.20
N THR A 727 -3.62 -6.73 3.39
CA THR A 727 -3.35 -7.24 2.03
C THR A 727 -2.80 -6.16 1.08
N MET A 728 -3.21 -4.90 1.25
CA MET A 728 -2.67 -3.77 0.46
C MET A 728 -1.20 -3.47 0.78
N LEU A 729 -0.80 -3.58 2.05
CA LEU A 729 0.59 -3.41 2.48
C LEU A 729 1.48 -4.50 1.89
N ARG A 730 1.05 -5.79 1.96
CA ARG A 730 1.80 -6.91 1.36
C ARG A 730 2.00 -6.72 -0.14
N LYS A 731 0.93 -6.31 -0.84
CA LYS A 731 0.95 -5.97 -2.28
C LYS A 731 1.98 -4.87 -2.58
N ARG A 732 2.07 -3.83 -1.77
CA ARG A 732 2.99 -2.71 -2.05
C ARG A 732 4.44 -3.01 -1.71
N LEU A 733 4.72 -3.65 -0.57
CA LEU A 733 6.08 -3.98 -0.15
C LEU A 733 6.71 -5.02 -1.08
N ALA A 734 5.95 -6.05 -1.46
CA ALA A 734 6.47 -7.15 -2.27
C ALA A 734 6.80 -6.76 -3.71
N VAL A 735 6.13 -5.76 -4.29
CA VAL A 735 6.27 -5.41 -5.72
C VAL A 735 7.70 -5.06 -6.10
N VAL A 736 8.40 -4.18 -5.35
CA VAL A 736 9.75 -3.74 -5.75
C VAL A 736 10.78 -4.89 -5.69
N PRO A 737 10.85 -5.68 -4.59
CA PRO A 737 11.70 -6.87 -4.55
C PRO A 737 11.34 -7.92 -5.61
N LEU A 738 10.06 -8.14 -5.88
CA LEU A 738 9.61 -9.06 -6.92
C LEU A 738 10.00 -8.57 -8.32
N LEU A 739 9.87 -7.28 -8.61
CA LEU A 739 10.33 -6.70 -9.88
C LEU A 739 11.83 -6.93 -10.10
N LYS A 740 12.64 -6.75 -9.06
CA LYS A 740 14.08 -7.05 -9.12
C LYS A 740 14.35 -8.55 -9.31
N ALA A 741 13.51 -9.41 -8.75
CA ALA A 741 13.63 -10.86 -8.87
C ALA A 741 13.17 -11.41 -10.24
N LEU A 742 12.66 -10.55 -11.16
CA LEU A 742 12.39 -10.96 -12.53
C LEU A 742 13.66 -11.34 -13.30
N ASP A 743 14.82 -10.79 -12.93
CA ASP A 743 16.11 -11.09 -13.54
C ASP A 743 16.79 -12.35 -12.95
N ASP A 744 16.07 -13.19 -12.19
CA ASP A 744 16.66 -14.38 -11.56
C ASP A 744 17.19 -15.37 -12.62
N PRO A 745 18.38 -15.97 -12.45
CA PRO A 745 18.91 -16.94 -13.40
C PRO A 745 18.03 -18.19 -13.56
N GLU A 746 17.29 -18.58 -12.53
CA GLU A 746 16.51 -19.82 -12.51
C GLU A 746 15.07 -19.57 -12.98
N ALA A 747 14.64 -20.28 -14.02
CA ALA A 747 13.32 -20.09 -14.63
C ALA A 747 12.16 -20.39 -13.66
N ASP A 748 12.32 -21.35 -12.76
CA ASP A 748 11.29 -21.70 -11.80
C ASP A 748 11.09 -20.63 -10.72
N VAL A 749 12.15 -19.89 -10.37
CA VAL A 749 12.04 -18.69 -9.52
C VAL A 749 11.30 -17.58 -10.28
N ARG A 750 11.66 -17.31 -11.54
CA ARG A 750 11.00 -16.30 -12.38
C ARG A 750 9.50 -16.58 -12.55
N VAL A 751 9.09 -17.84 -12.75
CA VAL A 751 7.68 -18.24 -12.79
C VAL A 751 6.96 -17.84 -11.50
N SER A 752 7.49 -18.20 -10.32
CA SER A 752 6.88 -17.86 -9.04
C SER A 752 6.80 -16.34 -8.81
N VAL A 753 7.82 -15.60 -9.25
CA VAL A 753 7.86 -14.12 -9.16
C VAL A 753 6.81 -13.48 -10.06
N VAL A 754 6.73 -13.89 -11.32
CA VAL A 754 5.72 -13.39 -12.29
C VAL A 754 4.31 -13.66 -11.78
N LYS A 755 4.09 -14.85 -11.23
CA LYS A 755 2.81 -15.23 -10.62
C LYS A 755 2.44 -14.35 -9.42
N ALA A 756 3.40 -14.09 -8.52
CA ALA A 756 3.21 -13.19 -7.39
C ALA A 756 2.88 -11.76 -7.85
N LEU A 757 3.58 -11.26 -8.87
CA LEU A 757 3.32 -9.96 -9.48
C LEU A 757 1.94 -9.88 -10.13
N GLY A 758 1.46 -10.94 -10.78
CA GLY A 758 0.11 -11.00 -11.33
C GLY A 758 -0.99 -10.76 -10.28
N TYR A 759 -0.80 -11.28 -9.06
CA TYR A 759 -1.71 -11.05 -7.94
C TYR A 759 -1.45 -9.75 -7.16
N SER A 760 -0.39 -9.01 -7.48
CA SER A 760 -0.10 -7.75 -6.82
C SER A 760 -1.11 -6.65 -7.15
N GLU A 761 -1.82 -6.78 -8.28
CA GLU A 761 -2.67 -5.73 -8.88
C GLU A 761 -1.95 -4.39 -9.09
N SER A 762 -0.60 -4.42 -9.09
CA SER A 762 0.21 -3.24 -9.24
C SER A 762 0.44 -2.93 -10.70
N TYR A 763 -0.02 -1.75 -11.14
CA TYR A 763 0.28 -1.23 -12.48
C TYR A 763 1.79 -1.16 -12.79
N ARG A 764 2.65 -1.06 -11.76
CA ARG A 764 4.12 -1.11 -11.91
C ARG A 764 4.62 -2.43 -12.47
N ALA A 765 3.87 -3.51 -12.26
CA ALA A 765 4.22 -4.83 -12.76
C ALA A 765 3.90 -5.02 -14.25
N ILE A 766 3.07 -4.16 -14.86
CA ILE A 766 2.56 -4.41 -16.22
C ILE A 766 3.69 -4.45 -17.26
N ILE A 767 4.52 -3.41 -17.33
CA ILE A 767 5.60 -3.35 -18.33
C ILE A 767 6.66 -4.43 -18.07
N PRO A 768 7.18 -4.61 -16.84
CA PRO A 768 8.16 -5.65 -16.56
C PRO A 768 7.62 -7.07 -16.81
N VAL A 769 6.37 -7.36 -16.45
CA VAL A 769 5.73 -8.66 -16.74
C VAL A 769 5.48 -8.82 -18.25
N ALA A 770 5.12 -7.76 -18.97
CA ALA A 770 5.01 -7.81 -20.43
C ALA A 770 6.35 -8.10 -21.11
N ASP A 771 7.46 -7.60 -20.57
CA ASP A 771 8.79 -7.95 -21.08
C ASP A 771 9.16 -9.42 -20.84
N MET A 772 8.61 -10.06 -19.79
CA MET A 772 8.77 -11.50 -19.56
C MET A 772 8.08 -12.37 -20.63
N LEU A 773 7.23 -11.80 -21.49
CA LEU A 773 6.75 -12.49 -22.69
C LEU A 773 7.86 -12.77 -23.71
N LYS A 774 9.05 -12.19 -23.53
CA LYS A 774 10.24 -12.42 -24.37
C LYS A 774 11.24 -13.39 -23.72
N ASP A 775 10.94 -13.94 -22.54
CA ASP A 775 11.82 -14.85 -21.80
C ASP A 775 12.15 -16.11 -22.63
N HIS A 776 13.33 -16.69 -22.44
CA HIS A 776 13.74 -17.91 -23.13
C HIS A 776 12.94 -19.14 -22.69
N ASP A 777 12.49 -19.17 -21.45
CA ASP A 777 11.72 -20.27 -20.87
C ASP A 777 10.22 -20.14 -21.18
N LYS A 778 9.63 -21.21 -21.71
CA LYS A 778 8.22 -21.22 -22.12
C LYS A 778 7.25 -21.11 -20.94
N ASP A 779 7.63 -21.61 -19.75
CA ASP A 779 6.77 -21.60 -18.58
C ASP A 779 6.73 -20.20 -17.95
N VAL A 780 7.84 -19.45 -18.04
CA VAL A 780 7.87 -18.02 -17.69
C VAL A 780 6.97 -17.21 -18.63
N ARG A 781 7.09 -17.40 -19.96
CA ARG A 781 6.23 -16.71 -20.93
C ARG A 781 4.75 -17.04 -20.73
N ARG A 782 4.42 -18.31 -20.46
CA ARG A 782 3.05 -18.75 -20.15
C ARG A 782 2.51 -18.00 -18.93
N GLU A 783 3.27 -17.99 -17.83
CA GLU A 783 2.84 -17.34 -16.59
C GLU A 783 2.74 -15.81 -16.76
N ALA A 784 3.63 -15.19 -17.53
CA ALA A 784 3.57 -13.76 -17.84
C ALA A 784 2.29 -13.39 -18.59
N ALA A 785 1.88 -14.24 -19.55
CA ALA A 785 0.62 -14.05 -20.26
C ALA A 785 -0.58 -14.12 -19.30
N LEU A 786 -0.62 -15.08 -18.36
CA LEU A 786 -1.68 -15.17 -17.34
C LEU A 786 -1.67 -13.97 -16.36
N ALA A 787 -0.49 -13.60 -15.89
CA ALA A 787 -0.30 -12.51 -14.92
C ALA A 787 -0.83 -11.17 -15.45
N LEU A 788 -0.64 -10.86 -16.74
CA LEU A 788 -1.20 -9.67 -17.37
C LEU A 788 -2.74 -9.62 -17.33
N GLY A 789 -3.40 -10.77 -17.44
CA GLY A 789 -4.86 -10.86 -17.27
C GLY A 789 -5.30 -10.66 -15.81
N TRP A 790 -4.48 -11.05 -14.84
CA TRP A 790 -4.77 -10.85 -13.41
C TRP A 790 -4.52 -9.42 -12.93
N LEU A 791 -3.62 -8.68 -13.59
CA LEU A 791 -3.41 -7.25 -13.36
C LEU A 791 -4.59 -6.37 -13.83
N LYS A 792 -5.55 -6.93 -14.59
CA LYS A 792 -6.81 -6.28 -15.02
C LYS A 792 -6.61 -4.90 -15.67
N ASN A 793 -5.54 -4.72 -16.45
CA ASN A 793 -5.20 -3.43 -17.05
C ASN A 793 -5.11 -3.51 -18.59
N THR A 794 -5.67 -2.51 -19.27
CA THR A 794 -5.73 -2.45 -20.74
C THR A 794 -4.37 -2.31 -21.42
N ARG A 795 -3.34 -1.79 -20.73
CA ARG A 795 -1.96 -1.72 -21.26
C ARG A 795 -1.37 -3.11 -21.56
N GLY A 796 -1.91 -4.18 -20.97
CA GLY A 796 -1.51 -5.56 -21.26
C GLY A 796 -2.05 -6.13 -22.57
N ILE A 797 -3.02 -5.47 -23.23
CA ILE A 797 -3.73 -6.03 -24.40
C ILE A 797 -2.81 -6.24 -25.61
N GLU A 798 -2.04 -5.23 -26.02
CA GLU A 798 -1.22 -5.35 -27.25
C GLU A 798 -0.10 -6.40 -27.11
N PRO A 799 0.65 -6.49 -25.98
CA PRO A 799 1.60 -7.58 -25.77
C PRO A 799 0.97 -8.97 -25.85
N LEU A 800 -0.26 -9.14 -25.32
CA LEU A 800 -0.98 -10.41 -25.40
C LEU A 800 -1.44 -10.73 -26.84
N LEU A 801 -1.87 -9.73 -27.61
CA LEU A 801 -2.21 -9.89 -29.02
C LEU A 801 -1.00 -10.28 -29.87
N GLU A 802 0.19 -9.73 -29.59
CA GLU A 802 1.44 -10.10 -30.27
C GLU A 802 1.76 -11.58 -30.07
N ILE A 803 1.64 -12.08 -28.84
CA ILE A 803 1.81 -13.51 -28.52
C ILE A 803 0.76 -14.37 -29.24
N LEU A 804 -0.51 -13.94 -29.24
CA LEU A 804 -1.58 -14.69 -29.90
C LEU A 804 -1.38 -14.81 -31.42
N ARG A 805 -0.84 -13.75 -32.06
CA ARG A 805 -0.47 -13.71 -33.48
C ARG A 805 0.76 -14.56 -33.82
N ASN A 806 1.66 -14.82 -32.87
CA ASN A 806 2.89 -15.57 -33.11
C ASN A 806 2.60 -17.08 -33.28
N ILE A 807 2.46 -17.52 -34.54
CA ILE A 807 2.14 -18.90 -34.89
C ILE A 807 3.21 -19.91 -34.44
N ASN A 808 4.45 -19.46 -34.20
CA ASN A 808 5.54 -20.33 -33.76
C ASN A 808 5.68 -20.42 -32.23
N GLU A 809 4.89 -19.68 -31.48
CA GLU A 809 4.85 -19.77 -30.03
C GLU A 809 4.11 -21.06 -29.59
N TYR A 810 4.44 -21.56 -28.39
CA TYR A 810 3.83 -22.76 -27.82
C TYR A 810 2.31 -22.58 -27.65
N PRO A 811 1.49 -23.60 -28.01
CA PRO A 811 0.04 -23.52 -27.86
C PRO A 811 -0.42 -23.15 -26.46
N SER A 812 0.26 -23.63 -25.41
CA SER A 812 -0.04 -23.30 -24.02
C SER A 812 0.17 -21.81 -23.68
N VAL A 813 1.23 -21.18 -24.22
CA VAL A 813 1.51 -19.75 -23.98
C VAL A 813 0.48 -18.88 -24.70
N ARG A 814 0.14 -19.24 -25.94
CA ARG A 814 -0.90 -18.57 -26.73
C ARG A 814 -2.29 -18.75 -26.11
N ALA A 815 -2.58 -19.91 -25.52
CA ALA A 815 -3.81 -20.17 -24.79
C ALA A 815 -3.93 -19.28 -23.54
N SER A 816 -2.86 -19.16 -22.75
CA SER A 816 -2.80 -18.21 -21.63
C SER A 816 -3.01 -16.76 -22.07
N ALA A 817 -2.47 -16.36 -23.22
CA ALA A 817 -2.71 -15.02 -23.76
C ALA A 817 -4.19 -14.81 -24.15
N LEU A 818 -4.81 -15.80 -24.79
CA LEU A 818 -6.24 -15.79 -25.11
C LEU A 818 -7.10 -15.68 -23.84
N LEU A 819 -6.80 -16.49 -22.81
CA LEU A 819 -7.49 -16.47 -21.51
C LEU A 819 -7.45 -15.08 -20.86
N SER A 820 -6.26 -14.48 -20.81
CA SER A 820 -6.08 -13.13 -20.27
C SER A 820 -6.80 -12.06 -21.07
N LEU A 821 -6.78 -12.16 -22.40
CA LEU A 821 -7.50 -11.26 -23.30
C LEU A 821 -9.02 -11.30 -23.07
N VAL A 822 -9.60 -12.50 -22.91
CA VAL A 822 -11.01 -12.66 -22.56
C VAL A 822 -11.32 -12.04 -21.20
N LYS A 823 -10.44 -12.24 -20.20
CA LYS A 823 -10.60 -11.66 -18.85
C LYS A 823 -10.55 -10.13 -18.84
N LEU A 824 -9.88 -9.51 -19.81
CA LEU A 824 -9.78 -8.05 -19.97
C LEU A 824 -10.96 -7.44 -20.74
N GLU A 825 -11.98 -8.22 -21.11
CA GLU A 825 -13.20 -7.78 -21.83
C GLU A 825 -12.92 -6.99 -23.12
N SER A 826 -11.83 -7.29 -23.83
CA SER A 826 -11.50 -6.57 -25.07
C SER A 826 -12.37 -7.04 -26.26
N ASP A 827 -12.84 -6.10 -27.08
CA ASP A 827 -13.63 -6.38 -28.28
C ASP A 827 -12.81 -7.03 -29.43
N VAL A 828 -11.47 -7.07 -29.30
CA VAL A 828 -10.51 -7.50 -30.36
C VAL A 828 -9.86 -8.86 -30.05
N THR A 829 -10.39 -9.58 -29.05
CA THR A 829 -9.70 -10.67 -28.33
C THR A 829 -9.47 -11.96 -29.12
N VAL A 830 -10.29 -12.23 -30.14
CA VAL A 830 -10.28 -13.51 -30.87
C VAL A 830 -9.93 -13.40 -32.35
N SER A 831 -9.85 -12.18 -32.89
CA SER A 831 -9.62 -11.92 -34.32
C SER A 831 -8.38 -12.64 -34.88
N PRO A 832 -7.21 -12.67 -34.18
CA PRO A 832 -6.04 -13.38 -34.69
C PRO A 832 -6.25 -14.87 -34.91
N LEU A 833 -7.07 -15.53 -34.07
CA LEU A 833 -7.37 -16.96 -34.22
C LEU A 833 -8.43 -17.20 -35.30
N LEU A 834 -9.44 -16.33 -35.41
CA LEU A 834 -10.44 -16.41 -36.48
C LEU A 834 -9.79 -16.27 -37.87
N GLU A 835 -8.86 -15.32 -38.02
CA GLU A 835 -8.07 -15.16 -39.24
C GLU A 835 -7.26 -16.41 -39.59
N GLN A 836 -6.69 -17.08 -38.58
CA GLN A 836 -5.94 -18.33 -38.78
C GLN A 836 -6.85 -19.50 -39.19
N LEU A 837 -8.05 -19.61 -38.62
CA LEU A 837 -9.02 -20.65 -38.98
C LEU A 837 -9.58 -20.48 -40.41
N HIS A 838 -9.79 -19.23 -40.85
CA HIS A 838 -10.23 -18.94 -42.22
C HIS A 838 -9.10 -18.93 -43.26
N GLY A 839 -7.84 -18.96 -42.81
CA GLY A 839 -6.67 -18.94 -43.67
C GLY A 839 -6.57 -20.16 -44.59
N LYS A 840 -5.79 -20.05 -45.67
CA LYS A 840 -5.54 -21.19 -46.59
C LYS A 840 -4.49 -22.18 -46.07
N ASP A 841 -3.72 -21.80 -45.06
CA ASP A 841 -2.62 -22.60 -44.53
C ASP A 841 -3.14 -23.65 -43.54
N GLU A 842 -2.98 -24.93 -43.90
CA GLU A 842 -3.44 -26.07 -43.10
C GLU A 842 -2.79 -26.13 -41.71
N LYS A 843 -1.51 -25.75 -41.61
CA LYS A 843 -0.76 -25.77 -40.35
C LYS A 843 -1.23 -24.67 -39.40
N ASN A 844 -1.60 -23.51 -39.94
CA ASN A 844 -2.15 -22.41 -39.15
C ASN A 844 -3.52 -22.77 -38.57
N LYS A 845 -4.39 -23.44 -39.35
CA LYS A 845 -5.69 -23.94 -38.86
C LYS A 845 -5.52 -24.90 -37.68
N ILE A 846 -4.63 -25.89 -37.83
CA ILE A 846 -4.35 -26.88 -36.77
C ILE A 846 -3.83 -26.19 -35.52
N ARG A 847 -2.83 -25.31 -35.64
CA ARG A 847 -2.26 -24.57 -34.51
C ARG A 847 -3.28 -23.65 -33.82
N ALA A 848 -4.21 -23.05 -34.56
CA ALA A 848 -5.28 -22.25 -33.96
C ALA A 848 -6.23 -23.14 -33.14
N MET A 849 -6.59 -24.32 -33.65
CA MET A 849 -7.41 -25.29 -32.93
C MET A 849 -6.70 -25.85 -31.69
N GLU A 850 -5.39 -26.12 -31.74
CA GLU A 850 -4.60 -26.53 -30.57
C GLU A 850 -4.62 -25.48 -29.46
N VAL A 851 -4.52 -24.19 -29.81
CA VAL A 851 -4.63 -23.08 -28.85
C VAL A 851 -6.03 -23.04 -28.21
N LEU A 852 -7.08 -23.18 -29.02
CA LEU A 852 -8.46 -23.22 -28.52
C LEU A 852 -8.68 -24.42 -27.60
N GLN A 853 -8.21 -25.61 -27.97
CA GLN A 853 -8.31 -26.82 -27.16
C GLN A 853 -7.58 -26.65 -25.81
N ALA A 854 -6.37 -26.09 -25.82
CA ALA A 854 -5.61 -25.82 -24.60
C ALA A 854 -6.34 -24.81 -23.70
N ALA A 855 -6.85 -23.71 -24.24
CA ALA A 855 -7.58 -22.70 -23.47
C ALA A 855 -8.88 -23.25 -22.88
N LEU A 856 -9.66 -24.02 -23.66
CA LEU A 856 -10.91 -24.64 -23.24
C LEU A 856 -10.71 -25.72 -22.16
N THR A 857 -9.53 -26.32 -22.10
CA THR A 857 -9.18 -27.33 -21.07
C THR A 857 -8.76 -26.66 -19.76
N GLU A 858 -8.11 -25.49 -19.82
CA GLU A 858 -7.65 -24.76 -18.64
C GLU A 858 -8.79 -24.01 -17.91
N ASP A 859 -9.67 -23.31 -18.64
CA ASP A 859 -10.75 -22.53 -18.04
C ASP A 859 -11.99 -22.44 -18.96
N GLU A 860 -13.12 -22.97 -18.49
CA GLU A 860 -14.40 -22.94 -19.22
C GLU A 860 -14.97 -21.51 -19.37
N THR A 861 -14.48 -20.49 -18.65
CA THR A 861 -14.99 -19.10 -18.75
C THR A 861 -14.68 -18.41 -20.10
N VAL A 862 -13.71 -18.93 -20.88
CA VAL A 862 -13.51 -18.56 -22.31
C VAL A 862 -14.80 -18.76 -23.13
N LEU A 863 -15.69 -19.64 -22.67
CA LEU A 863 -16.98 -19.97 -23.31
C LEU A 863 -18.03 -18.85 -23.25
N LEU A 864 -17.79 -17.73 -22.54
CA LEU A 864 -18.68 -16.57 -22.56
C LEU A 864 -18.76 -15.92 -23.95
N ASN A 865 -17.75 -16.12 -24.81
CA ASN A 865 -17.72 -15.72 -26.21
C ASN A 865 -17.55 -16.91 -27.17
N ARG A 866 -18.34 -17.99 -27.00
CA ARG A 866 -18.25 -19.18 -27.87
C ARG A 866 -18.75 -18.97 -29.31
N LYS A 867 -19.72 -18.08 -29.52
CA LYS A 867 -20.41 -17.89 -30.82
C LYS A 867 -19.50 -17.61 -32.02
N PRO A 868 -18.45 -16.77 -31.91
CA PRO A 868 -17.58 -16.44 -33.05
C PRO A 868 -16.81 -17.64 -33.61
N PHE A 869 -16.56 -18.68 -32.81
CA PHE A 869 -15.79 -19.86 -33.24
C PHE A 869 -16.65 -20.99 -33.79
N VAL A 870 -17.94 -21.06 -33.43
CA VAL A 870 -18.82 -22.17 -33.81
C VAL A 870 -18.89 -22.30 -35.33
N GLN A 871 -19.21 -21.22 -36.05
CA GLN A 871 -19.35 -21.26 -37.51
C GLN A 871 -18.02 -21.59 -38.23
N PRO A 872 -16.89 -20.92 -37.94
CA PRO A 872 -15.61 -21.26 -38.56
C PRO A 872 -15.21 -22.73 -38.36
N LEU A 873 -15.41 -23.27 -37.16
CA LEU A 873 -15.05 -24.66 -36.86
C LEU A 873 -15.98 -25.65 -37.56
N THR A 874 -17.28 -25.35 -37.67
CA THR A 874 -18.21 -26.22 -38.39
C THR A 874 -17.96 -26.24 -39.90
N GLU A 875 -17.49 -25.14 -40.48
CA GLU A 875 -17.06 -25.09 -41.88
C GLU A 875 -15.87 -26.04 -42.15
N LEU A 876 -14.95 -26.17 -41.19
CA LEU A 876 -13.80 -27.09 -41.27
C LEU A 876 -14.17 -28.57 -41.28
N LEU A 877 -15.41 -28.96 -40.94
CA LEU A 877 -15.87 -30.35 -41.08
C LEU A 877 -15.93 -30.80 -42.55
N ASN A 878 -15.99 -29.85 -43.50
CA ASN A 878 -15.95 -30.14 -44.93
C ASN A 878 -14.53 -30.05 -45.52
N ASP A 879 -13.50 -29.83 -44.71
CA ASP A 879 -12.12 -29.70 -45.19
C ASP A 879 -11.62 -31.05 -45.78
N PRO A 880 -10.88 -31.04 -46.91
CA PRO A 880 -10.35 -32.26 -47.50
C PRO A 880 -9.34 -32.97 -46.60
N ASN A 881 -8.66 -32.25 -45.70
CA ASN A 881 -7.68 -32.83 -44.80
C ASN A 881 -8.37 -33.51 -43.59
N THR A 882 -8.08 -34.80 -43.40
CA THR A 882 -8.64 -35.62 -42.32
C THR A 882 -8.21 -35.13 -40.93
N GLU A 883 -6.96 -34.68 -40.79
CA GLU A 883 -6.41 -34.17 -39.54
C GLU A 883 -7.12 -32.87 -39.10
N ILE A 884 -7.42 -31.97 -40.05
CA ILE A 884 -8.18 -30.75 -39.79
C ILE A 884 -9.59 -31.08 -39.31
N LYS A 885 -10.28 -32.03 -39.96
CA LYS A 885 -11.62 -32.45 -39.54
C LYS A 885 -11.62 -33.03 -38.13
N CYS A 886 -10.69 -33.92 -37.81
CA CYS A 886 -10.56 -34.51 -36.48
C CYS A 886 -10.26 -33.44 -35.41
N ALA A 887 -9.36 -32.50 -35.70
CA ALA A 887 -9.07 -31.38 -34.80
C ALA A 887 -10.29 -30.45 -34.63
N ALA A 888 -11.05 -30.19 -35.69
CA ALA A 888 -12.28 -29.40 -35.63
C ALA A 888 -13.34 -30.07 -34.77
N ILE A 889 -13.56 -31.38 -34.93
CA ILE A 889 -14.51 -32.17 -34.12
C ILE A 889 -14.15 -32.08 -32.64
N LYS A 890 -12.89 -32.34 -32.29
CA LYS A 890 -12.40 -32.25 -30.90
C LYS A 890 -12.64 -30.86 -30.30
N THR A 891 -12.35 -29.81 -31.07
CA THR A 891 -12.54 -28.42 -30.64
C THR A 891 -14.03 -28.07 -30.46
N ILE A 892 -14.88 -28.47 -31.41
CA ILE A 892 -16.35 -28.27 -31.34
C ILE A 892 -16.94 -28.98 -30.12
N THR A 893 -16.49 -30.20 -29.83
CA THR A 893 -16.95 -30.95 -28.66
C THR A 893 -16.57 -30.26 -27.36
N LEU A 894 -15.34 -29.73 -27.24
CA LEU A 894 -14.90 -28.96 -26.07
C LEU A 894 -15.68 -27.66 -25.87
N ILE A 895 -16.19 -27.04 -26.94
CA ILE A 895 -17.05 -25.84 -26.86
C ILE A 895 -18.40 -26.15 -26.20
N ARG A 896 -18.86 -27.42 -26.24
CA ARG A 896 -20.13 -27.89 -25.67
C ARG A 896 -21.38 -27.18 -26.20
N ASP A 897 -21.35 -26.67 -27.43
CA ASP A 897 -22.52 -26.07 -28.08
C ASP A 897 -23.36 -27.15 -28.77
N THR A 898 -24.54 -27.46 -28.22
CA THR A 898 -25.41 -28.50 -28.75
C THR A 898 -26.07 -28.14 -30.08
N SER A 899 -26.00 -26.88 -30.55
CA SER A 899 -26.54 -26.49 -31.86
C SER A 899 -25.84 -27.18 -33.03
N VAL A 900 -24.60 -27.65 -32.83
CA VAL A 900 -23.78 -28.34 -33.84
C VAL A 900 -24.15 -29.82 -34.04
N VAL A 901 -24.95 -30.40 -33.14
CA VAL A 901 -25.31 -31.83 -33.13
C VAL A 901 -25.88 -32.31 -34.48
N PRO A 902 -26.82 -31.61 -35.14
CA PRO A 902 -27.31 -32.02 -36.46
C PRO A 902 -26.22 -32.12 -37.54
N LEU A 903 -25.22 -31.23 -37.47
CA LEU A 903 -24.11 -31.21 -38.42
C LEU A 903 -23.08 -32.31 -38.12
N LEU A 904 -22.81 -32.58 -36.83
CA LEU A 904 -22.01 -33.73 -36.45
C LEU A 904 -22.66 -35.04 -36.92
N ILE A 905 -23.99 -35.17 -36.78
CA ILE A 905 -24.75 -36.32 -37.31
C ILE A 905 -24.55 -36.47 -38.82
N SER A 906 -24.62 -35.40 -39.62
CA SER A 906 -24.39 -35.51 -41.07
C SER A 906 -22.95 -35.91 -41.42
N THR A 907 -21.99 -35.55 -40.56
CA THR A 907 -20.56 -35.86 -40.71
C THR A 907 -20.26 -37.35 -40.46
N LEU A 908 -21.17 -38.13 -39.86
CA LEU A 908 -21.03 -39.60 -39.74
C LEU A 908 -20.95 -40.32 -41.09
N SER A 909 -21.33 -39.66 -42.19
CA SER A 909 -21.20 -40.18 -43.55
C SER A 909 -19.78 -40.05 -44.14
N ASP A 910 -18.82 -39.49 -43.40
CA ASP A 910 -17.44 -39.31 -43.87
C ASP A 910 -16.75 -40.65 -44.18
N LYS A 911 -15.89 -40.65 -45.20
CA LYS A 911 -15.15 -41.84 -45.64
C LYS A 911 -14.10 -42.29 -44.62
N SER A 912 -13.52 -41.38 -43.86
CA SER A 912 -12.50 -41.69 -42.85
C SER A 912 -13.11 -42.32 -41.60
N LYS A 913 -12.62 -43.50 -41.22
CA LYS A 913 -13.00 -44.18 -39.96
C LYS A 913 -12.66 -43.31 -38.74
N GLU A 914 -11.53 -42.62 -38.78
CA GLU A 914 -11.06 -41.74 -37.70
C GLU A 914 -12.05 -40.61 -37.44
N VAL A 915 -12.49 -39.92 -38.51
CA VAL A 915 -13.49 -38.85 -38.43
C VAL A 915 -14.80 -39.37 -37.86
N ARG A 916 -15.32 -40.51 -38.36
CA ARG A 916 -16.55 -41.10 -37.83
C ARG A 916 -16.45 -41.44 -36.34
N THR A 917 -15.31 -41.97 -35.90
CA THR A 917 -15.06 -42.33 -34.50
C THR A 917 -15.02 -41.09 -33.60
N ASP A 918 -14.32 -40.04 -34.02
CA ASP A 918 -14.27 -38.76 -33.30
C ASP A 918 -15.66 -38.11 -33.22
N VAL A 919 -16.45 -38.16 -34.30
CA VAL A 919 -17.84 -37.67 -34.29
C VAL A 919 -18.70 -38.46 -33.29
N ILE A 920 -18.62 -39.79 -33.29
CA ILE A 920 -19.38 -40.65 -32.35
C ILE A 920 -19.04 -40.27 -30.91
N LYS A 921 -17.75 -40.15 -30.59
CA LYS A 921 -17.28 -39.74 -29.27
C LYS A 921 -17.78 -38.33 -28.92
N GLY A 922 -17.66 -37.40 -29.84
CA GLY A 922 -18.11 -36.01 -29.66
C GLY A 922 -19.62 -35.89 -29.40
N LEU A 923 -20.45 -36.67 -30.11
CA LEU A 923 -21.89 -36.73 -29.87
C LEU A 923 -22.23 -37.27 -28.47
N GLY A 924 -21.47 -38.25 -27.98
CA GLY A 924 -21.59 -38.77 -26.62
C GLY A 924 -21.25 -37.74 -25.55
N GLU A 925 -20.12 -37.04 -25.71
CA GLU A 925 -19.66 -36.00 -24.77
C GLU A 925 -20.59 -34.78 -24.71
N LEU A 926 -21.29 -34.46 -25.82
CA LEU A 926 -22.32 -33.41 -25.85
C LEU A 926 -23.63 -33.80 -25.14
N ARG A 927 -23.84 -35.11 -24.88
CA ARG A 927 -25.01 -35.66 -24.15
C ARG A 927 -26.37 -35.25 -24.72
N ASP A 928 -26.47 -35.05 -26.03
CA ASP A 928 -27.70 -34.62 -26.68
C ASP A 928 -28.47 -35.81 -27.29
N LYS A 929 -29.72 -35.98 -26.86
CA LYS A 929 -30.59 -37.09 -27.30
C LYS A 929 -30.91 -37.12 -28.79
N ARG A 930 -30.74 -36.00 -29.52
CA ARG A 930 -30.94 -35.98 -30.98
C ARG A 930 -29.98 -36.93 -31.71
N ALA A 931 -28.85 -37.27 -31.09
CA ALA A 931 -27.90 -38.24 -31.63
C ALA A 931 -28.33 -39.71 -31.43
N THR A 932 -29.23 -39.99 -30.46
CA THR A 932 -29.55 -41.36 -30.01
C THR A 932 -29.95 -42.26 -31.17
N THR A 933 -30.94 -41.86 -31.98
CA THR A 933 -31.48 -42.70 -33.06
C THR A 933 -30.41 -43.11 -34.08
N VAL A 934 -29.53 -42.18 -34.43
CA VAL A 934 -28.47 -42.44 -35.41
C VAL A 934 -27.38 -43.30 -34.80
N LEU A 935 -26.97 -43.04 -33.56
CA LEU A 935 -26.01 -43.86 -32.83
C LEU A 935 -26.51 -45.31 -32.67
N VAL A 936 -27.78 -45.50 -32.31
CA VAL A 936 -28.39 -46.84 -32.22
C VAL A 936 -28.32 -47.59 -33.55
N SER A 937 -28.50 -46.92 -34.69
CA SER A 937 -28.38 -47.57 -36.00
C SER A 937 -26.97 -48.10 -36.29
N LEU A 938 -25.94 -47.45 -35.74
CA LEU A 938 -24.53 -47.82 -35.88
C LEU A 938 -24.11 -48.98 -34.96
N LEU A 939 -24.96 -49.43 -34.04
CA LEU A 939 -24.72 -50.65 -33.26
C LEU A 939 -24.68 -51.91 -34.13
N ASN A 940 -25.14 -51.86 -35.37
CA ASN A 940 -25.05 -52.96 -36.34
C ASN A 940 -23.88 -52.79 -37.33
N ASP A 941 -22.98 -51.83 -37.11
CA ASP A 941 -21.83 -51.62 -37.99
C ASP A 941 -20.92 -52.86 -38.01
N LYS A 942 -20.31 -53.15 -39.16
CA LYS A 942 -19.39 -54.29 -39.31
C LYS A 942 -18.10 -54.09 -38.51
N ASP A 943 -17.71 -52.84 -38.29
CA ASP A 943 -16.49 -52.48 -37.56
C ASP A 943 -16.75 -52.48 -36.04
N GLU A 944 -15.99 -53.32 -35.33
CA GLU A 944 -16.11 -53.46 -33.89
C GLU A 944 -15.78 -52.17 -33.12
N ASP A 945 -14.77 -51.42 -33.57
CA ASP A 945 -14.33 -50.20 -32.88
C ASP A 945 -15.42 -49.11 -32.92
N ILE A 946 -16.20 -49.10 -34.01
CA ILE A 946 -17.36 -48.22 -34.17
C ILE A 946 -18.45 -48.62 -33.18
N ARG A 947 -18.79 -49.92 -33.09
CA ARG A 947 -19.78 -50.42 -32.12
C ARG A 947 -19.38 -50.09 -30.68
N LEU A 948 -18.12 -50.28 -30.32
CA LEU A 948 -17.58 -49.95 -28.99
C LEU A 948 -17.70 -48.44 -28.68
N SER A 949 -17.32 -47.60 -29.64
CA SER A 949 -17.41 -46.14 -29.49
C SER A 949 -18.86 -45.68 -29.33
N VAL A 950 -19.78 -46.29 -30.08
CA VAL A 950 -21.23 -46.01 -29.98
C VAL A 950 -21.76 -46.38 -28.60
N LEU A 951 -21.44 -47.56 -28.08
CA LEU A 951 -21.90 -48.00 -26.76
C LEU A 951 -21.42 -47.05 -25.66
N LYS A 952 -20.14 -46.66 -25.68
CA LYS A 952 -19.60 -45.68 -24.74
C LYS A 952 -20.32 -44.32 -24.85
N SER A 953 -20.59 -43.84 -26.05
CA SER A 953 -21.32 -42.59 -26.27
C SER A 953 -22.78 -42.65 -25.82
N LEU A 954 -23.48 -43.76 -26.05
CA LEU A 954 -24.86 -43.95 -25.57
C LEU A 954 -24.92 -43.97 -24.03
N GLY A 955 -23.92 -44.58 -23.37
CA GLY A 955 -23.76 -44.53 -21.92
C GLY A 955 -23.68 -43.10 -21.38
N LEU A 956 -22.95 -42.20 -22.07
CA LEU A 956 -22.83 -40.78 -21.68
C LEU A 956 -24.11 -39.97 -21.92
N ILE A 957 -24.91 -40.32 -22.94
CA ILE A 957 -26.19 -39.64 -23.26
C ILE A 957 -27.29 -40.01 -22.25
N ILE A 958 -27.23 -41.21 -21.66
CA ILE A 958 -28.18 -41.69 -20.63
C ILE A 958 -29.63 -41.68 -21.17
N ASP A 959 -29.83 -42.21 -22.37
CA ASP A 959 -31.17 -42.29 -22.97
C ASP A 959 -31.81 -43.67 -22.77
N LYS A 960 -32.84 -43.73 -21.91
CA LYS A 960 -33.49 -44.99 -21.52
C LYS A 960 -34.17 -45.73 -22.68
N GLU A 961 -34.49 -45.05 -23.77
CA GLU A 961 -35.05 -45.67 -24.97
C GLU A 961 -34.08 -46.65 -25.65
N THR A 962 -32.78 -46.56 -25.35
CA THR A 962 -31.74 -47.44 -25.90
C THR A 962 -31.63 -48.77 -25.17
N ILE A 963 -32.19 -48.88 -23.96
CA ILE A 963 -32.10 -50.07 -23.09
C ILE A 963 -32.50 -51.34 -23.84
N PRO A 964 -33.64 -51.43 -24.57
CA PRO A 964 -34.03 -52.66 -25.24
C PRO A 964 -33.03 -53.11 -26.31
N VAL A 965 -32.37 -52.17 -27.00
CA VAL A 965 -31.42 -52.49 -28.07
C VAL A 965 -30.08 -52.93 -27.48
N ILE A 966 -29.54 -52.19 -26.51
CA ILE A 966 -28.30 -52.54 -25.81
C ILE A 966 -28.46 -53.89 -25.11
N PHE A 967 -29.64 -54.15 -24.56
CA PHE A 967 -29.97 -55.41 -23.93
C PHE A 967 -29.89 -56.62 -24.88
N GLN A 968 -30.34 -56.48 -26.14
CA GLN A 968 -30.20 -57.57 -27.12
C GLN A 968 -28.74 -57.87 -27.45
N ILE A 969 -27.87 -56.86 -27.47
CA ILE A 969 -26.42 -57.03 -27.71
C ILE A 969 -25.79 -57.86 -26.60
N ILE A 970 -26.15 -57.60 -25.33
CA ILE A 970 -25.65 -58.39 -24.19
C ILE A 970 -26.08 -59.87 -24.33
N LYS A 971 -27.29 -60.13 -24.84
CA LYS A 971 -27.85 -61.48 -25.03
C LYS A 971 -27.27 -62.24 -26.23
N ASP A 972 -26.74 -61.55 -27.24
CA ASP A 972 -26.24 -62.21 -28.45
C ASP A 972 -24.92 -62.93 -28.17
N LYS A 973 -24.99 -64.26 -28.06
CA LYS A 973 -23.84 -65.13 -27.82
C LYS A 973 -22.82 -65.13 -28.97
N ASN A 974 -23.21 -64.67 -30.16
CA ASN A 974 -22.32 -64.60 -31.32
C ASN A 974 -21.58 -63.26 -31.42
N GLU A 975 -21.94 -62.27 -30.61
CA GLU A 975 -21.25 -60.97 -30.58
C GLU A 975 -19.92 -61.06 -29.85
N ASN A 976 -18.97 -60.19 -30.22
CA ASN A 976 -17.67 -60.11 -29.59
C ASN A 976 -17.80 -59.82 -28.08
N LYS A 977 -17.07 -60.59 -27.27
CA LYS A 977 -17.01 -60.42 -25.81
C LYS A 977 -16.77 -58.98 -25.36
N THR A 978 -15.90 -58.23 -26.04
CA THR A 978 -15.55 -56.85 -25.71
C THR A 978 -16.75 -55.92 -25.93
N VAL A 979 -17.54 -56.16 -26.99
CA VAL A 979 -18.76 -55.41 -27.30
C VAL A 979 -19.85 -55.72 -26.28
N ARG A 980 -20.01 -56.99 -25.90
CA ARG A 980 -20.98 -57.40 -24.86
C ARG A 980 -20.66 -56.78 -23.50
N ILE A 981 -19.37 -56.73 -23.12
CA ILE A 981 -18.92 -56.07 -21.89
C ILE A 981 -19.12 -54.54 -21.98
N SER A 982 -18.77 -53.91 -23.10
CA SER A 982 -19.01 -52.47 -23.26
C SER A 982 -20.51 -52.12 -23.28
N ALA A 983 -21.37 -53.03 -23.73
CA ALA A 983 -22.82 -52.87 -23.70
C ALA A 983 -23.35 -52.96 -22.26
N LEU A 984 -22.78 -53.86 -21.45
CA LEU A 984 -23.02 -53.92 -20.01
C LEU A 984 -22.62 -52.60 -19.32
N ASP A 985 -21.41 -52.08 -19.58
CA ASP A 985 -20.94 -50.81 -18.99
C ASP A 985 -21.84 -49.63 -19.37
N ALA A 986 -22.27 -49.56 -20.64
CA ALA A 986 -23.17 -48.53 -21.12
C ALA A 986 -24.54 -48.63 -20.45
N LEU A 987 -25.07 -49.84 -20.32
CA LEU A 987 -26.37 -50.08 -19.70
C LEU A 987 -26.37 -49.71 -18.22
N GLN A 988 -25.29 -49.99 -17.50
CA GLN A 988 -25.15 -49.60 -16.08
C GLN A 988 -25.08 -48.09 -15.88
N GLN A 989 -24.49 -47.35 -16.83
CA GLN A 989 -24.53 -45.89 -16.82
C GLN A 989 -25.95 -45.35 -17.09
N ILE A 990 -26.72 -46.00 -17.97
CA ILE A 990 -28.07 -45.60 -18.34
C ILE A 990 -29.10 -45.93 -17.26
N ASP A 991 -29.00 -47.12 -16.66
CA ASP A 991 -29.89 -47.62 -15.61
C ASP A 991 -29.11 -48.48 -14.60
N PRO A 992 -28.62 -47.87 -13.50
CA PRO A 992 -27.88 -48.58 -12.46
C PRO A 992 -28.65 -49.73 -11.78
N PHE A 993 -30.00 -49.71 -11.86
CA PHE A 993 -30.87 -50.72 -11.26
C PHE A 993 -31.39 -51.74 -12.28
N PHE A 994 -30.85 -51.73 -13.49
CA PHE A 994 -31.29 -52.60 -14.58
C PHE A 994 -31.28 -54.08 -14.18
N TRP A 995 -30.22 -54.47 -13.47
CA TRP A 995 -29.96 -55.85 -13.09
C TRP A 995 -30.99 -56.39 -12.09
N ASP A 996 -31.49 -55.59 -11.15
CA ASP A 996 -32.48 -56.03 -10.16
C ASP A 996 -33.69 -56.75 -10.83
N LYS A 997 -34.13 -56.27 -12.00
CA LYS A 997 -35.30 -56.84 -12.68
C LYS A 997 -34.99 -57.92 -13.72
N ASN A 998 -33.74 -58.00 -14.17
CA ASN A 998 -33.37 -58.78 -15.36
C ASN A 998 -32.29 -59.84 -15.11
N SER A 999 -31.67 -59.87 -13.93
CA SER A 999 -30.49 -60.69 -13.65
C SER A 999 -30.70 -62.19 -13.79
N ALA A 1000 -31.88 -62.71 -13.49
CA ALA A 1000 -32.16 -64.15 -13.48
C ALA A 1000 -31.93 -64.85 -14.83
N GLN A 1001 -31.91 -64.12 -15.95
CA GLN A 1001 -31.67 -64.70 -17.28
C GLN A 1001 -30.18 -64.69 -17.71
N PHE A 1002 -29.28 -64.13 -16.90
CA PHE A 1002 -27.84 -63.99 -17.22
C PHE A 1002 -26.91 -64.71 -16.25
N ILE A 1003 -27.47 -65.40 -15.25
CA ILE A 1003 -26.68 -66.20 -14.30
C ILE A 1003 -25.93 -67.37 -14.93
N GLU A 1004 -26.36 -67.82 -16.11
CA GLU A 1004 -25.70 -68.88 -16.89
C GLU A 1004 -24.99 -68.32 -18.13
N ASP A 1005 -24.64 -67.02 -18.11
CA ASP A 1005 -23.91 -66.42 -19.22
C ASP A 1005 -22.52 -67.05 -19.40
N ASP A 1006 -22.01 -67.12 -20.64
CA ASP A 1006 -20.70 -67.69 -20.91
C ASP A 1006 -19.56 -66.77 -20.42
N LEU A 1007 -19.83 -65.46 -20.33
CA LEU A 1007 -18.87 -64.46 -19.84
C LEU A 1007 -18.96 -64.27 -18.31
N PRO A 1008 -17.86 -64.49 -17.56
CA PRO A 1008 -17.82 -64.29 -16.11
C PRO A 1008 -18.25 -62.87 -15.66
N GLU A 1009 -17.89 -61.84 -16.43
CA GLU A 1009 -18.20 -60.44 -16.13
C GLU A 1009 -19.71 -60.19 -16.10
N ILE A 1010 -20.45 -60.75 -17.06
CA ILE A 1010 -21.91 -60.62 -17.13
C ILE A 1010 -22.57 -61.42 -15.99
N ARG A 1011 -22.06 -62.63 -15.69
CA ARG A 1011 -22.56 -63.43 -14.57
C ARG A 1011 -22.40 -62.70 -13.24
N ILE A 1012 -21.23 -62.09 -12.99
CA ILE A 1012 -20.93 -61.34 -11.77
C ILE A 1012 -21.93 -60.20 -11.56
N GLU A 1013 -22.21 -59.40 -12.60
CA GLU A 1013 -23.17 -58.29 -12.48
C GLU A 1013 -24.61 -58.77 -12.29
N ALA A 1014 -24.99 -59.88 -12.93
CA ALA A 1014 -26.27 -60.53 -12.65
C ALA A 1014 -26.36 -61.06 -11.20
N ILE A 1015 -25.28 -61.62 -10.67
CA ILE A 1015 -25.22 -62.11 -9.28
C ILE A 1015 -25.40 -60.96 -8.29
N LYS A 1016 -24.74 -59.82 -8.51
CA LYS A 1016 -24.93 -58.61 -7.69
C LYS A 1016 -26.38 -58.13 -7.71
N GLY A 1017 -27.00 -58.08 -8.89
CA GLY A 1017 -28.40 -57.69 -9.04
C GLY A 1017 -29.40 -58.70 -8.45
N ILE A 1018 -29.05 -59.99 -8.33
CA ILE A 1018 -29.88 -60.96 -7.60
C ILE A 1018 -29.72 -60.78 -6.09
N GLY A 1019 -28.50 -60.53 -5.63
CA GLY A 1019 -28.18 -60.31 -4.22
C GLY A 1019 -28.84 -59.05 -3.63
N SER A 1020 -29.05 -58.00 -4.42
CA SER A 1020 -29.73 -56.76 -4.01
C SER A 1020 -31.24 -56.93 -3.78
N LEU A 1021 -31.87 -57.95 -4.36
CA LEU A 1021 -33.32 -58.17 -4.26
C LEU A 1021 -33.77 -58.65 -2.87
N HIS A 1022 -32.90 -59.37 -2.15
CA HIS A 1022 -33.19 -59.96 -0.83
C HIS A 1022 -34.46 -60.85 -0.76
N GLU A 1023 -34.88 -61.42 -1.89
CA GLU A 1023 -36.04 -62.33 -1.96
C GLU A 1023 -35.65 -63.79 -1.72
N ALA A 1024 -36.50 -64.59 -1.08
CA ALA A 1024 -36.20 -65.99 -0.77
C ALA A 1024 -35.96 -66.87 -2.02
N GLN A 1025 -36.54 -66.49 -3.17
CA GLN A 1025 -36.32 -67.13 -4.46
C GLN A 1025 -34.94 -66.80 -5.06
N SER A 1026 -34.41 -65.60 -4.77
CA SER A 1026 -33.05 -65.18 -5.15
C SER A 1026 -31.98 -66.04 -4.48
N ALA A 1027 -32.20 -66.44 -3.21
CA ALA A 1027 -31.29 -67.33 -2.50
C ALA A 1027 -31.15 -68.71 -3.19
N ASP A 1028 -32.23 -69.24 -3.76
CA ASP A 1028 -32.19 -70.52 -4.50
C ASP A 1028 -31.39 -70.41 -5.80
N LEU A 1029 -31.56 -69.29 -6.53
CA LEU A 1029 -30.80 -69.01 -7.75
C LEU A 1029 -29.31 -68.85 -7.46
N LEU A 1030 -28.94 -68.11 -6.40
CA LEU A 1030 -27.54 -67.94 -5.99
C LEU A 1030 -26.93 -69.27 -5.54
N LEU A 1031 -27.64 -70.09 -4.77
CA LEU A 1031 -27.16 -71.42 -4.39
C LEU A 1031 -26.96 -72.35 -5.60
N HIS A 1032 -27.85 -72.27 -6.59
CA HIS A 1032 -27.68 -72.98 -7.86
C HIS A 1032 -26.41 -72.52 -8.59
N CYS A 1033 -26.15 -71.21 -8.65
CA CYS A 1033 -24.93 -70.67 -9.28
C CYS A 1033 -23.67 -71.16 -8.56
N LEU A 1034 -23.66 -71.15 -7.23
CA LEU A 1034 -22.52 -71.57 -6.41
C LEU A 1034 -22.12 -73.04 -6.66
N GLN A 1035 -23.11 -73.90 -6.92
CA GLN A 1035 -22.90 -75.33 -7.15
C GLN A 1035 -22.44 -75.65 -8.59
N ASN A 1036 -22.84 -74.83 -9.56
CA ASN A 1036 -22.67 -75.16 -10.98
C ASN A 1036 -21.57 -74.34 -11.68
N ASP A 1037 -21.17 -73.19 -11.15
CA ASP A 1037 -20.09 -72.38 -11.71
C ASP A 1037 -18.72 -72.96 -11.35
N LYS A 1038 -17.78 -72.93 -12.31
CA LYS A 1038 -16.40 -73.42 -12.14
C LYS A 1038 -15.40 -72.30 -11.97
N ASP A 1039 -15.80 -71.05 -12.20
CA ASP A 1039 -14.95 -69.88 -12.07
C ASP A 1039 -14.96 -69.38 -10.62
N ASN A 1040 -13.81 -69.45 -9.93
CA ASN A 1040 -13.72 -69.06 -8.53
C ASN A 1040 -13.96 -67.55 -8.31
N VAL A 1041 -13.74 -66.69 -9.31
CA VAL A 1041 -14.08 -65.26 -9.20
C VAL A 1041 -15.58 -65.09 -9.12
N VAL A 1042 -16.33 -65.81 -9.97
CA VAL A 1042 -17.80 -65.77 -9.96
C VAL A 1042 -18.35 -66.42 -8.68
N ARG A 1043 -17.84 -67.59 -8.30
CA ARG A 1043 -18.26 -68.30 -7.08
C ARG A 1043 -18.03 -67.46 -5.81
N LYS A 1044 -16.92 -66.73 -5.74
CA LYS A 1044 -16.64 -65.80 -4.64
C LYS A 1044 -17.73 -64.71 -4.56
N GLU A 1045 -18.09 -64.10 -5.68
CA GLU A 1045 -19.15 -63.08 -5.70
C GLU A 1045 -20.52 -63.67 -5.30
N VAL A 1046 -20.83 -64.89 -5.73
CA VAL A 1046 -22.05 -65.60 -5.29
C VAL A 1046 -22.06 -65.77 -3.76
N ILE A 1047 -20.92 -66.15 -3.17
CA ILE A 1047 -20.78 -66.31 -1.72
C ILE A 1047 -20.98 -64.97 -1.00
N THR A 1048 -20.43 -63.88 -1.53
CA THR A 1048 -20.63 -62.53 -1.00
C THR A 1048 -22.12 -62.15 -1.01
N ALA A 1049 -22.80 -62.38 -2.13
CA ALA A 1049 -24.24 -62.11 -2.26
C ALA A 1049 -25.08 -62.96 -1.30
N LEU A 1050 -24.74 -64.23 -1.12
CA LEU A 1050 -25.37 -65.13 -0.14
C LEU A 1050 -25.19 -64.69 1.32
N GLY A 1051 -24.15 -63.89 1.62
CA GLY A 1051 -23.91 -63.32 2.95
C GLY A 1051 -25.00 -62.39 3.49
N TYR A 1052 -26.01 -62.07 2.68
CA TYR A 1052 -27.18 -61.27 3.07
C TYR A 1052 -28.44 -62.12 3.33
N TYR A 1053 -28.36 -63.45 3.19
CA TYR A 1053 -29.48 -64.38 3.29
C TYR A 1053 -29.38 -65.26 4.55
N LYS A 1054 -30.43 -65.26 5.38
CA LYS A 1054 -30.46 -65.98 6.68
C LYS A 1054 -31.08 -67.38 6.61
N GLU A 1055 -31.49 -67.80 5.42
CA GLU A 1055 -32.14 -69.08 5.20
C GLU A 1055 -31.22 -70.23 5.59
N ARG A 1056 -31.77 -71.20 6.31
CA ARG A 1056 -31.03 -72.37 6.81
C ARG A 1056 -30.20 -73.08 5.72
N LYS A 1057 -30.76 -73.24 4.53
CA LYS A 1057 -30.09 -73.83 3.36
C LYS A 1057 -28.82 -73.07 2.91
N VAL A 1058 -28.82 -71.74 3.05
CA VAL A 1058 -27.66 -70.88 2.70
C VAL A 1058 -26.56 -71.07 3.73
N VAL A 1059 -26.91 -70.94 5.02
CA VAL A 1059 -25.98 -71.14 6.13
C VAL A 1059 -25.34 -72.53 6.09
N ASP A 1060 -26.14 -73.57 5.87
CA ASP A 1060 -25.65 -74.95 5.80
C ASP A 1060 -24.69 -75.15 4.60
N SER A 1061 -24.95 -74.49 3.47
CA SER A 1061 -24.09 -74.55 2.28
C SER A 1061 -22.76 -73.82 2.49
N LEU A 1062 -22.77 -72.62 3.08
CA LEU A 1062 -21.54 -71.87 3.41
C LEU A 1062 -20.70 -72.61 4.46
N ILE A 1063 -21.34 -73.24 5.45
CA ILE A 1063 -20.67 -74.10 6.44
C ILE A 1063 -19.99 -75.30 5.76
N SER A 1064 -20.61 -75.87 4.74
CA SER A 1064 -20.01 -76.97 3.97
C SER A 1064 -18.74 -76.51 3.23
N ILE A 1065 -18.74 -75.30 2.69
CA ILE A 1065 -17.60 -74.72 1.97
C ILE A 1065 -16.41 -74.50 2.91
N ILE A 1066 -16.60 -73.86 4.06
CA ILE A 1066 -15.48 -73.60 5.00
C ILE A 1066 -14.83 -74.90 5.53
N LYS A 1067 -15.60 -76.00 5.60
CA LYS A 1067 -15.14 -77.34 6.01
C LYS A 1067 -14.44 -78.11 4.91
N SER A 1068 -14.71 -77.79 3.65
CA SER A 1068 -14.16 -78.52 2.51
C SER A 1068 -12.67 -78.25 2.37
N ARG A 1069 -11.85 -79.31 2.39
CA ARG A 1069 -10.41 -79.22 2.14
C ARG A 1069 -10.05 -79.15 0.65
N ASN A 1070 -11.03 -79.32 -0.22
CA ASN A 1070 -10.85 -79.28 -1.68
C ASN A 1070 -11.19 -77.90 -2.26
N GLU A 1071 -11.73 -76.99 -1.45
CA GLU A 1071 -12.03 -75.62 -1.86
C GLU A 1071 -10.80 -74.73 -1.68
N GLU A 1072 -10.62 -73.76 -2.57
CA GLU A 1072 -9.52 -72.80 -2.47
C GLU A 1072 -9.65 -71.92 -1.23
N ARG A 1073 -8.50 -71.52 -0.66
CA ARG A 1073 -8.42 -70.64 0.52
C ARG A 1073 -9.30 -69.41 0.40
N GLU A 1074 -9.31 -68.74 -0.75
CA GLU A 1074 -10.08 -67.51 -0.98
C GLU A 1074 -11.59 -67.75 -0.92
N ILE A 1075 -12.08 -68.86 -1.48
CA ILE A 1075 -13.49 -69.27 -1.45
C ILE A 1075 -13.92 -69.60 -0.02
N ARG A 1076 -13.07 -70.35 0.70
CA ARG A 1076 -13.29 -70.69 2.12
C ARG A 1076 -13.27 -69.43 3.01
N PHE A 1077 -12.38 -68.48 2.73
CA PHE A 1077 -12.31 -67.20 3.44
C PHE A 1077 -13.59 -66.37 3.23
N GLU A 1078 -14.02 -66.18 1.98
CA GLU A 1078 -15.24 -65.41 1.68
C GLU A 1078 -16.47 -66.07 2.31
N ALA A 1079 -16.56 -67.41 2.27
CA ALA A 1079 -17.68 -68.13 2.91
C ALA A 1079 -17.71 -67.92 4.43
N MET A 1080 -16.54 -67.87 5.08
CA MET A 1080 -16.43 -67.55 6.50
C MET A 1080 -16.82 -66.09 6.77
N ALA A 1081 -16.36 -65.14 5.97
CA ALA A 1081 -16.74 -63.73 6.08
C ALA A 1081 -18.25 -63.51 5.88
N SER A 1082 -18.86 -64.19 4.91
CA SER A 1082 -20.31 -64.18 4.68
C SER A 1082 -21.07 -64.78 5.86
N LEU A 1083 -20.60 -65.87 6.47
CA LEU A 1083 -21.22 -66.45 7.68
C LEU A 1083 -21.18 -65.49 8.88
N VAL A 1084 -20.05 -64.78 9.08
CA VAL A 1084 -19.94 -63.69 10.07
C VAL A 1084 -20.97 -62.61 9.81
N ARG A 1085 -21.12 -62.20 8.55
CA ARG A 1085 -22.09 -61.17 8.13
C ARG A 1085 -23.54 -61.59 8.38
N ILE A 1086 -23.87 -62.86 8.14
CA ILE A 1086 -25.20 -63.43 8.41
C ILE A 1086 -25.49 -63.43 9.92
N GLY A 1087 -24.46 -63.68 10.75
CA GLY A 1087 -24.56 -63.69 12.21
C GLY A 1087 -25.26 -64.93 12.77
N ASP A 1088 -25.21 -66.07 12.06
CA ASP A 1088 -25.84 -67.31 12.53
C ASP A 1088 -24.93 -68.10 13.46
N GLU A 1089 -25.36 -68.27 14.72
CA GLU A 1089 -24.60 -68.97 15.78
C GLU A 1089 -24.19 -70.41 15.41
N ARG A 1090 -24.91 -71.06 14.48
CA ARG A 1090 -24.57 -72.41 14.01
C ARG A 1090 -23.22 -72.47 13.29
N ALA A 1091 -22.74 -71.35 12.75
CA ALA A 1091 -21.43 -71.26 12.10
C ALA A 1091 -20.28 -71.23 13.12
N VAL A 1092 -20.51 -70.71 14.33
CA VAL A 1092 -19.49 -70.44 15.35
C VAL A 1092 -18.70 -71.70 15.70
N ILE A 1093 -19.38 -72.82 15.99
CA ILE A 1093 -18.71 -74.09 16.34
C ILE A 1093 -17.80 -74.60 15.23
N HIS A 1094 -18.10 -74.28 13.97
CA HIS A 1094 -17.32 -74.71 12.82
C HIS A 1094 -16.12 -73.79 12.59
N ILE A 1095 -16.28 -72.48 12.80
CA ILE A 1095 -15.18 -71.51 12.75
C ILE A 1095 -14.21 -71.74 13.93
N GLU A 1096 -14.71 -72.05 15.13
CA GLU A 1096 -13.88 -72.50 16.26
C GLU A 1096 -13.07 -73.75 15.93
N GLY A 1097 -13.65 -74.68 15.18
CA GLY A 1097 -12.95 -75.87 14.69
C GLY A 1097 -11.76 -75.53 13.78
N ILE A 1098 -11.90 -74.50 12.92
CA ILE A 1098 -10.84 -74.00 12.04
C ILE A 1098 -9.77 -73.26 12.87
N ALA A 1099 -10.18 -72.36 13.76
CA ALA A 1099 -9.26 -71.60 14.64
C ALA A 1099 -8.41 -72.50 15.55
N ARG A 1100 -8.96 -73.63 16.02
CA ARG A 1100 -8.23 -74.62 16.84
C ARG A 1100 -7.30 -75.51 16.03
N ASN A 1101 -7.47 -75.59 14.70
CA ASN A 1101 -6.65 -76.42 13.84
C ASN A 1101 -5.38 -75.67 13.42
N SER A 1102 -4.27 -75.94 14.11
CA SER A 1102 -2.96 -75.31 13.86
C SER A 1102 -2.40 -75.47 12.45
N MET A 1103 -2.90 -76.43 11.66
CA MET A 1103 -2.48 -76.69 10.29
C MET A 1103 -3.43 -76.11 9.23
N ASP A 1104 -4.53 -75.45 9.64
CA ASP A 1104 -5.46 -74.83 8.69
C ASP A 1104 -4.96 -73.44 8.27
N GLU A 1105 -4.93 -73.21 6.96
CA GLU A 1105 -4.47 -71.97 6.33
C GLU A 1105 -5.34 -70.73 6.63
N LEU A 1106 -6.56 -70.94 7.14
CA LEU A 1106 -7.49 -69.89 7.57
C LEU A 1106 -7.52 -69.67 9.08
N ARG A 1107 -6.61 -70.28 9.85
CA ARG A 1107 -6.63 -70.21 11.32
C ARG A 1107 -6.69 -68.77 11.86
N SER A 1108 -5.80 -67.89 11.39
CA SER A 1108 -5.73 -66.50 11.86
C SER A 1108 -7.01 -65.73 11.51
N ASP A 1109 -7.53 -65.95 10.30
CA ASP A 1109 -8.77 -65.34 9.81
C ASP A 1109 -9.99 -65.85 10.61
N ALA A 1110 -9.98 -67.12 11.03
CA ALA A 1110 -11.02 -67.73 11.86
C ALA A 1110 -10.98 -67.21 13.31
N GLU A 1111 -9.79 -66.97 13.87
CA GLU A 1111 -9.63 -66.32 15.18
C GLU A 1111 -10.21 -64.88 15.14
N GLU A 1112 -9.93 -64.11 14.10
CA GLU A 1112 -10.50 -62.76 13.90
C GLU A 1112 -12.01 -62.81 13.65
N ALA A 1113 -12.49 -63.76 12.83
CA ALA A 1113 -13.91 -63.94 12.56
C ALA A 1113 -14.70 -64.25 13.85
N LEU A 1114 -14.16 -65.06 14.76
CA LEU A 1114 -14.76 -65.35 16.06
C LEU A 1114 -14.78 -64.14 16.99
N GLU A 1115 -13.79 -63.26 16.91
CA GLU A 1115 -13.81 -61.99 17.63
C GLU A 1115 -14.92 -61.07 17.10
N ARG A 1116 -15.14 -61.02 15.78
CA ARG A 1116 -16.24 -60.27 15.17
C ARG A 1116 -17.63 -60.85 15.44
N PHE A 1117 -17.73 -62.15 15.73
CA PHE A 1117 -18.97 -62.82 16.14
C PHE A 1117 -19.34 -62.56 17.62
N ARG A 1118 -18.35 -62.24 18.45
CA ARG A 1118 -18.52 -61.88 19.87
C ARG A 1118 -18.90 -60.42 20.02
#